data_AF-A0A661A048-F1
#
_entry.id   AF-A0A661A048-F1
#
_cell.length_a   1.000
_cell.length_b   1.000
_cell.length_c   1.000
_cell.angle_alpha   90.00
_cell.angle_beta   90.00
_cell.angle_gamma   90.00
#
_symmetry.space_group_name_H-M   'P 1'
#
loop_
_entity.id
_entity.type
_entity.pdbx_description
1 polymer ?
#
loop_
_entity_poly.entity_id
_entity_poly.type
_entity_poly.pdbx_seq_one_letter_code
_entity_poly.pdbx_strand_id
1 'polypeptide(L)'
;GNHYVKIRVYDRAGNLREKEIKVYKGEAPYVVAVYPIGENIPIDYGKIWINFSTPMNKASVEGAVSMEPSVGWTANWLDDRTVEFRFSEYLDYCETYMVTITDDAMDISGNKLDGDEDGEPGGNYTFSFTTETPNVNVYVSPASHLFVLPPGGVSVSGEVVIDGAYLKKDLDIEVTKLVTGEGLEVYGGEGTQTIPAGGSVSLPMTVTAYSEGRISASFTVKSPDYDCLEVSRDALFSAIDTSSDHGDGDDNPGQNDHPDDNQSPGESHYPSLIVLQEDTMDICDNVGVLLNGWGKGYGHLMGRYGIKMIPIFSDFTYWRNPDTTLSDVVKLIVIGSGGLHRFLYDDEFKSRLADYVASGGNLLVLSQGYGEFFSVLPGNVEGYGWNEDQSCFINAGYMDVWHPVFSGQTRNVLNLRVDGYLSNYPDNAEVLLKRTMSGMPMLITYQYGLGHVIVTTLYSDWAYGHNQMSPEEMNLIRDLTTWAMNPEMEIPEFYPDSSVSVPVTIRYSKSDTVVAAEAVLLVKTPDRELYDSLSIPVTLSSGEEYIYTYDEQDTIPRHLGLWVIDYRLLDSNGNIIQGFERGCIFAQRVDIHAGEYNVGDFQLWVNSDKDWIINGDTVNYSIFIRNNTDTSFNGKVIIGVHEQNGSRWEVVDSLTDVSIPSDAIINLHYQRPLFLSTSTYFGLYHNDEVSYSDYFRDAMGRAQRGIWISESPIELVISRDKPGYIMGRDTIVNFTRVVNKSFSQREFIINRYFYNNGLYLLGTDTVELGEEDTVLFADTIFADEPDFLGNRIYTKAEIFTSGGMMISRSAKMLNLLYPPVHCSLSVPDSFDYSGDNYFTVWLSTEDGYIPPGVLKVTGKDYADSIVIDTFLFVRETSFVFNFRASQWHVKDFIKAQYKYGEQHSVKKEYLNIGMPNHCPVVVKPGDFPSGFMPGDTAYFFGYIWSENNVKIKNAPMVIWVWGCPMGGDTLYDTIFVNPGEWVEKCSLKTYIDTSHLFGEWINYYTGVRYLGYSYEGRVEPGYIVKAPRAIFTWPHNDTLDINGWSMKFTNPIKTTAIVHLNSISFVKDRFFDISLNEDVTVPPESSTVVPIDMPWMVQGNYRFYIYGNAERGNTNINTYPYTNVYIKGINSSILVSTPEDYYHTEESIILSSDITNGEYSWNGHESLLVYIPID
;
A
#
# COMPACT_ATOMS: atom_id res chain seq x y z
N GLY A 1 25.89 -75.54 5.65
CA GLY A 1 26.27 -76.65 4.75
C GLY A 1 25.22 -77.76 4.75
N ASN A 2 24.78 -78.21 3.58
CA ASN A 2 23.71 -79.22 3.44
C ASN A 2 24.15 -80.65 3.80
N HIS A 3 23.92 -81.07 5.05
CA HIS A 3 23.98 -82.49 5.42
C HIS A 3 22.57 -83.10 5.42
N TYR A 4 22.48 -84.41 5.20
CA TYR A 4 21.22 -85.14 5.23
C TYR A 4 21.37 -86.38 6.12
N VAL A 5 20.61 -86.44 7.21
CA VAL A 5 20.49 -87.64 8.04
C VAL A 5 19.44 -88.54 7.41
N LYS A 6 19.93 -89.55 6.68
CA LYS A 6 19.09 -90.55 6.00
C LYS A 6 18.66 -91.65 6.97
N ILE A 7 17.54 -91.44 7.65
CA ILE A 7 16.97 -92.41 8.59
C ILE A 7 16.42 -93.59 7.80
N ARG A 8 16.97 -94.78 8.05
CA ARG A 8 16.57 -96.06 7.46
C ARG A 8 15.91 -96.93 8.53
N VAL A 9 14.62 -97.20 8.38
CA VAL A 9 13.87 -98.08 9.28
C VAL A 9 13.47 -99.33 8.51
N TYR A 10 13.86 -100.50 9.04
CA TYR A 10 13.46 -101.80 8.53
C TYR A 10 12.34 -102.38 9.41
N ASP A 11 11.29 -102.91 8.80
CA ASP A 11 10.31 -103.73 9.53
C ASP A 11 10.82 -105.16 9.78
N ARG A 12 10.05 -105.98 10.51
CA ARG A 12 10.41 -107.39 10.80
C ARG A 12 10.39 -108.31 9.58
N ALA A 13 9.89 -107.86 8.43
CA ALA A 13 9.94 -108.58 7.16
C ALA A 13 11.10 -108.11 6.26
N GLY A 14 11.84 -107.08 6.69
CA GLY A 14 12.97 -106.50 5.95
C GLY A 14 12.59 -105.37 4.99
N ASN A 15 11.33 -104.91 4.99
CA ASN A 15 10.93 -103.78 4.14
C ASN A 15 11.56 -102.48 4.66
N LEU A 16 12.19 -101.72 3.77
CA LEU A 16 12.84 -100.45 4.09
C LEU A 16 11.90 -99.27 3.89
N ARG A 17 11.74 -98.44 4.92
CA ARG A 17 11.35 -97.04 4.77
C ARG A 17 12.56 -96.14 4.99
N GLU A 18 12.82 -95.26 4.03
CA GLU A 18 13.79 -94.17 4.16
C GLU A 18 13.03 -92.85 4.42
N LYS A 19 13.55 -92.02 5.32
CA LYS A 19 13.27 -90.58 5.33
C LYS A 19 14.62 -89.85 5.42
N GLU A 20 14.90 -89.01 4.44
CA GLU A 20 15.96 -88.02 4.55
C GLU A 20 15.43 -86.83 5.35
N ILE A 21 16.18 -86.43 6.37
CA ILE A 21 16.00 -85.19 7.11
C ILE A 21 17.20 -84.32 6.77
N LYS A 22 16.97 -83.11 6.26
CA LYS A 22 18.04 -82.11 6.07
C LYS A 22 18.50 -81.67 7.46
N VAL A 23 19.81 -81.58 7.68
CA VAL A 23 20.39 -81.19 8.98
C VAL A 23 21.53 -80.23 8.71
N TYR A 24 21.52 -79.10 9.39
CA TYR A 24 22.53 -78.05 9.25
C TYR A 24 23.68 -78.27 10.22
N LYS A 25 24.78 -77.52 10.02
CA LYS A 25 25.99 -77.64 10.84
C LYS A 25 26.13 -76.38 11.69
N GLY A 26 25.58 -76.44 12.89
CA GLY A 26 25.38 -75.30 13.78
C GLY A 26 23.90 -74.89 13.82
N GLU A 27 23.59 -73.92 14.68
CA GLU A 27 22.34 -73.17 14.64
C GLU A 27 22.32 -72.25 13.40
N ALA A 28 21.14 -71.82 12.97
CA ALA A 28 21.02 -70.87 11.87
C ALA A 28 21.53 -69.47 12.31
N PRO A 29 22.21 -68.72 11.43
CA PRO A 29 22.35 -67.27 11.63
C PRO A 29 20.96 -66.63 11.61
N TYR A 30 20.65 -65.84 12.63
CA TYR A 30 19.46 -64.98 12.72
C TYR A 30 19.89 -63.56 13.10
N VAL A 31 18.99 -62.60 12.97
CA VAL A 31 19.25 -61.19 13.28
C VAL A 31 19.03 -60.94 14.78
N VAL A 32 20.07 -60.50 15.49
CA VAL A 32 20.01 -60.24 16.94
C VAL A 32 19.44 -58.86 17.25
N ALA A 33 19.78 -57.87 16.41
CA ALA A 33 19.29 -56.51 16.51
C ALA A 33 19.58 -55.72 15.23
N VAL A 34 18.73 -54.71 14.98
CA VAL A 34 18.85 -53.74 13.88
C VAL A 34 18.63 -52.32 14.40
N TYR A 35 19.19 -51.33 13.71
CA TYR A 35 18.95 -49.91 13.98
C TYR A 35 19.21 -49.08 12.69
N PRO A 36 18.45 -48.01 12.40
CA PRO A 36 17.29 -47.51 13.14
C PRO A 36 16.01 -48.33 12.96
N ILE A 37 15.07 -48.14 13.88
CA ILE A 37 13.70 -48.70 13.86
C ILE A 37 12.74 -47.67 14.48
N GLY A 38 11.50 -47.62 14.00
CA GLY A 38 10.48 -46.68 14.48
C GLY A 38 10.45 -45.34 13.73
N GLU A 39 9.83 -44.33 14.34
CA GLU A 39 9.49 -43.06 13.72
C GLU A 39 10.44 -41.91 14.11
N ASN A 40 10.36 -40.80 13.36
CA ASN A 40 11.11 -39.56 13.59
C ASN A 40 12.65 -39.73 13.62
N ILE A 41 13.17 -40.57 12.71
CA ILE A 41 14.61 -40.83 12.59
C ILE A 41 15.31 -39.69 11.86
N PRO A 42 16.41 -39.13 12.40
CA PRO A 42 17.15 -38.06 11.72
C PRO A 42 17.66 -38.46 10.33
N ILE A 43 17.43 -37.64 9.29
CA ILE A 43 17.86 -37.95 7.91
C ILE A 43 19.38 -37.95 7.72
N ASP A 44 20.10 -37.35 8.68
CA ASP A 44 21.56 -37.34 8.82
C ASP A 44 22.11 -38.48 9.70
N TYR A 45 21.26 -39.41 10.19
CA TYR A 45 21.73 -40.57 10.96
C TYR A 45 22.75 -41.44 10.20
N GLY A 46 22.70 -41.40 8.86
CA GLY A 46 23.83 -41.73 7.98
C GLY A 46 24.22 -43.21 7.88
N LYS A 47 23.50 -44.13 8.54
CA LYS A 47 23.74 -45.57 8.45
C LYS A 47 22.55 -46.44 8.87
N ILE A 48 22.55 -47.68 8.39
CA ILE A 48 21.88 -48.82 9.01
C ILE A 48 22.95 -49.67 9.74
N TRP A 49 22.58 -50.29 10.85
CA TRP A 49 23.40 -51.21 11.64
C TRP A 49 22.67 -52.54 11.83
N ILE A 50 23.35 -53.66 11.60
CA ILE A 50 22.80 -55.02 11.67
C ILE A 50 23.79 -55.93 12.42
N ASN A 51 23.27 -56.73 13.36
CA ASN A 51 24.05 -57.67 14.17
C ASN A 51 23.48 -59.09 14.06
N PHE A 52 24.32 -60.07 13.73
CA PHE A 52 23.93 -61.47 13.49
C PHE A 52 24.39 -62.41 14.61
N SER A 53 23.61 -63.47 14.86
CA SER A 53 23.85 -64.43 15.95
C SER A 53 25.14 -65.25 15.81
N THR A 54 25.68 -65.37 14.58
CA THR A 54 26.92 -66.09 14.27
C THR A 54 27.79 -65.31 13.26
N PRO A 55 29.08 -65.67 13.07
CA PRO A 55 29.95 -64.99 12.10
C PRO A 55 29.51 -65.21 10.64
N MET A 56 29.37 -64.13 9.88
CA MET A 56 28.76 -64.10 8.55
C MET A 56 29.77 -64.08 7.41
N ASN A 57 29.34 -64.61 6.25
CA ASN A 57 30.04 -64.43 4.98
C ASN A 57 29.68 -63.06 4.41
N LYS A 58 30.64 -62.13 4.51
CA LYS A 58 30.47 -60.69 4.24
C LYS A 58 29.90 -60.40 2.85
N ALA A 59 30.46 -61.03 1.81
CA ALA A 59 29.99 -60.89 0.43
C ALA A 59 28.58 -61.48 0.17
N SER A 60 28.11 -62.42 1.00
CA SER A 60 26.72 -62.92 0.89
C SER A 60 25.71 -61.96 1.51
N VAL A 61 26.03 -61.37 2.66
CA VAL A 61 25.18 -60.37 3.33
C VAL A 61 25.12 -59.09 2.51
N GLU A 62 26.25 -58.61 2.00
CA GLU A 62 26.32 -57.42 1.13
C GLU A 62 25.53 -57.55 -0.18
N GLY A 63 25.26 -58.78 -0.64
CA GLY A 63 24.41 -59.08 -1.79
C GLY A 63 22.96 -59.45 -1.45
N ALA A 64 22.61 -59.55 -0.17
CA ALA A 64 21.30 -60.00 0.32
C ALA A 64 20.51 -58.91 1.09
N VAL A 65 21.13 -57.77 1.38
CA VAL A 65 20.45 -56.59 1.98
C VAL A 65 19.98 -55.66 0.87
N SER A 66 18.70 -55.28 0.91
CA SER A 66 18.10 -54.25 0.06
C SER A 66 17.23 -53.29 0.89
N MET A 67 16.92 -52.13 0.33
CA MET A 67 16.05 -51.13 0.95
C MET A 67 15.16 -50.48 -0.11
N GLU A 68 13.91 -50.22 0.25
CA GLU A 68 12.94 -49.48 -0.57
C GLU A 68 12.36 -48.33 0.28
N PRO A 69 12.43 -47.06 -0.17
CA PRO A 69 13.16 -46.57 -1.35
C PRO A 69 14.67 -46.87 -1.31
N SER A 70 15.31 -46.93 -2.47
CA SER A 70 16.73 -47.31 -2.57
C SER A 70 17.65 -46.09 -2.48
N VAL A 71 18.66 -46.19 -1.62
CA VAL A 71 19.66 -45.13 -1.34
C VAL A 71 21.06 -45.72 -1.48
N GLY A 72 22.03 -44.93 -1.95
CA GLY A 72 23.40 -45.41 -2.08
C GLY A 72 24.04 -45.68 -0.71
N TRP A 73 24.82 -46.76 -0.60
CA TRP A 73 25.53 -47.08 0.65
C TRP A 73 26.86 -47.79 0.44
N THR A 74 27.66 -47.86 1.51
CA THR A 74 28.89 -48.64 1.61
C THR A 74 28.87 -49.51 2.87
N ALA A 75 29.20 -50.79 2.72
CA ALA A 75 29.25 -51.72 3.84
C ALA A 75 30.57 -51.60 4.63
N ASN A 76 30.46 -51.50 5.95
CA ASN A 76 31.55 -51.33 6.89
C ASN A 76 31.39 -52.34 8.04
N TRP A 77 32.14 -53.44 7.99
CA TRP A 77 32.11 -54.48 9.02
C TRP A 77 32.92 -54.07 10.26
N LEU A 78 32.25 -54.02 11.40
CA LEU A 78 32.88 -53.70 12.69
C LEU A 78 33.61 -54.93 13.28
N ASP A 79 33.07 -56.12 13.04
CA ASP A 79 33.67 -57.41 13.35
C ASP A 79 33.21 -58.45 12.29
N ASP A 80 33.09 -59.73 12.65
CA ASP A 80 32.59 -60.79 11.74
C ASP A 80 31.08 -61.07 11.89
N ARG A 81 30.38 -60.38 12.79
CA ARG A 81 28.94 -60.51 13.08
C ARG A 81 28.15 -59.22 12.83
N THR A 82 28.84 -58.08 12.79
CA THR A 82 28.22 -56.75 12.86
C THR A 82 28.64 -55.90 11.67
N VAL A 83 27.66 -55.39 10.94
CA VAL A 83 27.86 -54.55 9.74
C VAL A 83 27.11 -53.23 9.85
N GLU A 84 27.77 -52.15 9.43
CA GLU A 84 27.15 -50.85 9.19
C GLU A 84 27.04 -50.62 7.68
N PHE A 85 25.84 -50.39 7.15
CA PHE A 85 25.63 -49.87 5.81
C PHE A 85 25.55 -48.34 5.92
N ARG A 86 26.64 -47.64 5.56
CA ARG A 86 26.72 -46.17 5.64
C ARG A 86 26.19 -45.54 4.36
N PHE A 87 25.22 -44.65 4.45
CA PHE A 87 24.62 -43.98 3.29
C PHE A 87 25.63 -43.02 2.61
N SER A 88 25.49 -42.81 1.30
CA SER A 88 26.26 -41.83 0.53
C SER A 88 25.67 -40.41 0.58
N GLU A 89 24.42 -40.28 1.00
CA GLU A 89 23.66 -39.04 1.04
C GLU A 89 22.72 -39.01 2.27
N TYR A 90 22.08 -37.88 2.53
CA TYR A 90 21.00 -37.78 3.51
C TYR A 90 19.71 -38.37 2.95
N LEU A 91 18.99 -39.07 3.82
CA LEU A 91 17.67 -39.62 3.52
C LEU A 91 16.65 -38.50 3.22
N ASP A 92 15.52 -38.86 2.63
CA ASP A 92 14.39 -37.96 2.39
C ASP A 92 13.57 -37.80 3.68
N TYR A 93 12.90 -36.66 3.87
CA TYR A 93 12.07 -36.41 5.06
C TYR A 93 10.76 -37.22 4.99
N CYS A 94 10.19 -37.58 6.14
CA CYS A 94 8.93 -38.33 6.26
C CYS A 94 8.84 -39.67 5.51
N GLU A 95 9.94 -40.14 4.94
CA GLU A 95 10.00 -41.33 4.08
C GLU A 95 10.17 -42.59 4.94
N THR A 96 9.47 -43.67 4.56
CA THR A 96 9.43 -44.92 5.32
C THR A 96 10.26 -45.98 4.62
N TYR A 97 11.54 -46.02 4.98
CA TYR A 97 12.49 -46.97 4.44
C TYR A 97 12.25 -48.37 5.01
N MET A 98 11.84 -49.31 4.14
CA MET A 98 11.76 -50.73 4.45
C MET A 98 13.05 -51.43 4.03
N VAL A 99 13.76 -51.99 5.01
CA VAL A 99 14.98 -52.78 4.81
C VAL A 99 14.63 -54.26 4.80
N THR A 100 15.12 -54.99 3.80
CA THR A 100 14.96 -56.44 3.65
C THR A 100 16.32 -57.12 3.66
N ILE A 101 16.43 -58.22 4.41
CA ILE A 101 17.58 -59.11 4.42
C ILE A 101 17.08 -60.48 3.95
N THR A 102 17.51 -60.93 2.77
CA THR A 102 17.03 -62.19 2.18
C THR A 102 17.74 -63.42 2.74
N ASP A 103 17.13 -64.59 2.55
CA ASP A 103 17.70 -65.89 2.92
C ASP A 103 19.03 -66.22 2.19
N ASP A 104 19.48 -65.42 1.21
CA ASP A 104 20.80 -65.57 0.56
C ASP A 104 21.98 -65.05 1.41
N ALA A 105 21.71 -64.32 2.49
CA ALA A 105 22.69 -64.07 3.55
C ALA A 105 23.10 -65.40 4.20
N MET A 106 24.40 -65.63 4.40
CA MET A 106 24.94 -66.90 4.93
C MET A 106 26.01 -66.73 6.01
N ASP A 107 26.09 -67.70 6.91
CA ASP A 107 27.22 -67.83 7.84
C ASP A 107 28.52 -68.31 7.15
N ILE A 108 29.65 -68.27 7.87
CA ILE A 108 30.93 -68.82 7.39
C ILE A 108 30.95 -70.35 7.17
N SER A 109 29.87 -71.08 7.50
CA SER A 109 29.66 -72.51 7.24
C SER A 109 28.68 -72.79 6.08
N GLY A 110 28.19 -71.75 5.38
CA GLY A 110 27.19 -71.87 4.32
C GLY A 110 25.85 -72.40 4.81
N ASN A 111 25.41 -71.98 5.98
CA ASN A 111 24.01 -72.03 6.44
C ASN A 111 23.36 -70.69 6.06
N LYS A 112 22.14 -70.71 5.50
CA LYS A 112 21.36 -69.51 5.16
C LYS A 112 20.83 -68.83 6.42
N LEU A 113 20.43 -67.56 6.32
CA LEU A 113 19.68 -66.84 7.34
C LEU A 113 18.42 -67.62 7.72
N ASP A 114 18.06 -67.56 9.00
CA ASP A 114 16.73 -67.80 9.56
C ASP A 114 16.13 -66.39 9.77
N GLY A 115 15.32 -65.96 8.80
CA GLY A 115 14.82 -64.59 8.66
C GLY A 115 13.43 -64.38 9.25
N ASP A 116 12.64 -65.45 9.41
CA ASP A 116 11.35 -65.47 10.10
C ASP A 116 11.40 -66.05 11.53
N GLU A 117 12.60 -66.34 12.04
CA GLU A 117 12.90 -66.82 13.41
C GLU A 117 12.16 -68.12 13.79
N ASP A 118 11.98 -69.01 12.80
CA ASP A 118 11.28 -70.30 12.94
C ASP A 118 12.21 -71.41 13.49
N GLY A 119 13.53 -71.22 13.39
CA GLY A 119 14.58 -72.15 13.83
C GLY A 119 15.24 -72.93 12.69
N GLU A 120 14.74 -72.85 11.46
CA GLU A 120 15.31 -73.47 10.26
C GLU A 120 15.79 -72.39 9.25
N PRO A 121 16.94 -72.58 8.57
CA PRO A 121 17.41 -71.68 7.52
C PRO A 121 16.43 -71.48 6.36
N GLY A 122 15.90 -70.26 6.26
CA GLY A 122 14.88 -69.77 5.32
C GLY A 122 14.39 -68.37 5.72
N GLY A 123 13.41 -67.84 5.00
CA GLY A 123 12.75 -66.57 5.35
C GLY A 123 13.54 -65.29 5.05
N ASN A 124 12.83 -64.17 4.96
CA ASN A 124 13.44 -62.84 4.84
C ASN A 124 13.18 -62.08 6.15
N TYR A 125 14.23 -61.49 6.74
CA TYR A 125 14.07 -60.56 7.83
C TYR A 125 13.75 -59.17 7.27
N THR A 126 12.69 -58.53 7.75
CA THR A 126 12.33 -57.15 7.35
C THR A 126 12.15 -56.26 8.56
N PHE A 127 12.55 -55.00 8.42
CA PHE A 127 12.25 -53.94 9.37
C PHE A 127 12.07 -52.62 8.63
N SER A 128 11.44 -51.64 9.27
CA SER A 128 11.29 -50.31 8.71
C SER A 128 11.53 -49.22 9.74
N PHE A 129 11.80 -48.03 9.23
CA PHE A 129 11.85 -46.81 10.01
C PHE A 129 11.37 -45.63 9.16
N THR A 130 10.79 -44.62 9.80
CA THR A 130 10.29 -43.40 9.15
C THR A 130 11.12 -42.21 9.62
N THR A 131 11.53 -41.37 8.68
CA THR A 131 12.40 -40.22 8.96
C THR A 131 11.66 -39.03 9.59
N GLU A 132 12.43 -38.06 10.10
CA GLU A 132 11.92 -36.83 10.71
C GLU A 132 11.14 -35.93 9.72
N THR A 133 10.27 -35.07 10.26
CA THR A 133 9.58 -34.04 9.48
C THR A 133 10.50 -32.85 9.14
N PRO A 134 10.27 -32.13 8.03
CA PRO A 134 11.02 -30.91 7.74
C PRO A 134 10.74 -29.85 8.81
N ASN A 135 11.77 -29.43 9.55
CA ASN A 135 11.64 -28.43 10.60
C ASN A 135 11.81 -27.02 10.01
N VAL A 136 10.69 -26.31 9.85
CA VAL A 136 10.61 -24.91 9.41
C VAL A 136 9.80 -24.08 10.41
N ASN A 137 10.26 -22.85 10.66
CA ASN A 137 9.48 -21.85 11.40
C ASN A 137 8.91 -20.82 10.43
N VAL A 138 7.62 -20.51 10.57
CA VAL A 138 6.96 -19.47 9.78
C VAL A 138 6.75 -18.24 10.68
N TYR A 139 7.07 -17.08 10.14
CA TYR A 139 6.88 -15.77 10.77
C TYR A 139 6.23 -14.82 9.77
N VAL A 140 5.41 -13.88 10.26
CA VAL A 140 4.82 -12.82 9.45
C VAL A 140 5.26 -11.48 10.04
N SER A 141 5.71 -10.56 9.19
CA SER A 141 6.27 -9.27 9.60
C SER A 141 5.65 -8.13 8.79
N PRO A 142 4.87 -7.21 9.39
CA PRO A 142 4.35 -7.29 10.75
C PRO A 142 3.26 -8.36 10.86
N ALA A 143 3.22 -9.09 11.98
CA ALA A 143 2.14 -10.05 12.29
C ALA A 143 0.80 -9.35 12.61
N SER A 144 0.83 -8.05 12.87
CA SER A 144 -0.37 -7.25 13.15
C SER A 144 -0.19 -5.78 12.77
N HIS A 145 -1.27 -5.11 12.40
CA HIS A 145 -1.27 -3.65 12.20
C HIS A 145 -2.64 -3.04 12.44
N LEU A 146 -2.65 -1.80 12.96
CA LEU A 146 -3.83 -0.96 13.06
C LEU A 146 -3.67 0.24 12.13
N PHE A 147 -4.43 0.25 11.04
CA PHE A 147 -4.54 1.41 10.16
C PHE A 147 -5.52 2.43 10.75
N VAL A 148 -5.22 3.71 10.54
CA VAL A 148 -6.06 4.83 10.94
C VAL A 148 -6.50 5.60 9.70
N LEU A 149 -7.80 5.71 9.50
CA LEU A 149 -8.44 6.42 8.39
C LEU A 149 -9.11 7.71 8.89
N PRO A 150 -9.37 8.69 8.00
CA PRO A 150 -8.78 8.88 6.67
C PRO A 150 -7.29 9.32 6.75
N PRO A 151 -6.48 9.23 5.69
CA PRO A 151 -6.85 9.05 4.27
C PRO A 151 -6.93 7.59 3.81
N GLY A 152 -7.97 7.23 3.05
CA GLY A 152 -8.09 5.91 2.44
C GLY A 152 -6.94 5.57 1.49
N GLY A 153 -6.49 4.31 1.50
CA GLY A 153 -5.33 3.84 0.75
C GLY A 153 -4.00 3.93 1.51
N VAL A 154 -4.03 3.83 2.85
CA VAL A 154 -2.81 3.55 3.63
C VAL A 154 -2.43 2.09 3.42
N SER A 155 -1.15 1.83 3.12
CA SER A 155 -0.61 0.48 2.99
C SER A 155 0.60 0.28 3.89
N VAL A 156 0.74 -0.92 4.48
CA VAL A 156 1.96 -1.38 5.14
C VAL A 156 2.59 -2.49 4.30
N SER A 157 3.88 -2.35 3.98
CA SER A 157 4.65 -3.42 3.36
C SER A 157 5.24 -4.34 4.42
N GLY A 158 5.35 -5.62 4.09
CA GLY A 158 5.82 -6.66 5.00
C GLY A 158 6.36 -7.87 4.26
N GLU A 159 6.62 -8.94 5.01
CA GLU A 159 7.11 -10.21 4.49
C GLU A 159 6.59 -11.40 5.30
N VAL A 160 6.37 -12.53 4.63
CA VAL A 160 6.21 -13.85 5.24
C VAL A 160 7.58 -14.52 5.16
N VAL A 161 8.19 -14.78 6.32
CA VAL A 161 9.52 -15.39 6.42
C VAL A 161 9.35 -16.86 6.78
N ILE A 162 9.94 -17.74 5.98
CA ILE A 162 10.05 -19.16 6.28
C ILE A 162 11.51 -19.46 6.58
N ASP A 163 11.78 -19.71 7.86
CA ASP A 163 13.09 -20.03 8.42
C ASP A 163 13.32 -21.54 8.42
N GLY A 164 14.33 -21.97 7.67
CA GLY A 164 14.80 -23.35 7.58
C GLY A 164 16.18 -23.54 8.21
N ALA A 165 16.57 -22.77 9.23
CA ALA A 165 17.85 -22.89 9.93
C ALA A 165 18.16 -24.32 10.46
N TYR A 166 17.14 -25.16 10.63
CA TYR A 166 17.25 -26.56 11.05
C TYR A 166 17.12 -27.59 9.91
N LEU A 167 16.90 -27.15 8.66
CA LEU A 167 16.83 -28.02 7.49
C LEU A 167 18.22 -28.57 7.11
N LYS A 168 18.30 -29.88 6.88
CA LYS A 168 19.54 -30.61 6.51
C LYS A 168 19.65 -30.84 4.99
N LYS A 169 18.53 -30.76 4.27
CA LYS A 169 18.40 -30.78 2.80
C LYS A 169 17.61 -29.55 2.36
N ASP A 170 17.84 -29.11 1.12
CA ASP A 170 16.99 -28.12 0.46
C ASP A 170 15.55 -28.65 0.38
N LEU A 171 14.57 -27.75 0.45
CA LEU A 171 13.15 -28.06 0.56
C LEU A 171 12.32 -27.15 -0.36
N ASP A 172 11.65 -27.72 -1.35
CA ASP A 172 10.63 -27.01 -2.12
C ASP A 172 9.35 -26.88 -1.29
N ILE A 173 8.74 -25.68 -1.33
CA ILE A 173 7.50 -25.34 -0.63
C ILE A 173 6.53 -24.58 -1.53
N GLU A 174 5.24 -24.70 -1.21
CA GLU A 174 4.16 -23.83 -1.67
C GLU A 174 3.58 -23.08 -0.46
N VAL A 175 3.53 -21.75 -0.54
CA VAL A 175 2.87 -20.90 0.46
C VAL A 175 1.53 -20.45 -0.09
N THR A 176 0.48 -20.89 0.57
CA THR A 176 -0.92 -20.52 0.28
C THR A 176 -1.41 -19.50 1.30
N LYS A 177 -2.32 -18.60 0.88
CA LYS A 177 -2.87 -17.54 1.72
C LYS A 177 -4.40 -17.61 1.71
N LEU A 178 -5.00 -17.62 2.90
CA LEU A 178 -6.42 -17.45 3.11
C LEU A 178 -6.66 -16.13 3.86
N VAL A 179 -7.48 -15.24 3.30
CA VAL A 179 -7.89 -13.99 3.96
C VAL A 179 -9.37 -14.11 4.33
N THR A 180 -9.71 -13.78 5.57
CA THR A 180 -11.08 -13.69 6.10
C THR A 180 -11.31 -12.32 6.71
N GLY A 181 -12.56 -11.84 6.71
CA GLY A 181 -12.93 -10.48 7.11
C GLY A 181 -13.04 -9.51 5.92
N GLU A 182 -13.09 -8.19 6.20
CA GLU A 182 -13.36 -7.15 5.20
C GLU A 182 -12.72 -5.79 5.52
N GLY A 183 -12.83 -4.83 4.59
CA GLY A 183 -12.29 -3.45 4.67
C GLY A 183 -10.81 -3.29 4.28
N LEU A 184 -10.05 -4.40 4.28
CA LEU A 184 -8.62 -4.46 3.93
C LEU A 184 -8.33 -5.57 2.89
N GLU A 185 -7.24 -5.43 2.14
CA GLU A 185 -6.76 -6.44 1.19
C GLU A 185 -5.28 -6.78 1.44
N VAL A 186 -4.87 -8.04 1.18
CA VAL A 186 -3.48 -8.53 1.29
C VAL A 186 -2.94 -8.97 -0.06
N TYR A 187 -1.96 -8.25 -0.57
CA TYR A 187 -1.25 -8.56 -1.82
C TYR A 187 0.07 -9.27 -1.52
N GLY A 188 0.39 -10.33 -2.26
CA GLY A 188 1.62 -11.11 -2.06
C GLY A 188 1.57 -12.03 -0.82
N GLY A 189 2.75 -12.39 -0.32
CA GLY A 189 2.94 -13.37 0.77
C GLY A 189 2.67 -14.83 0.39
N GLU A 190 2.51 -15.14 -0.90
CA GLU A 190 2.09 -16.44 -1.44
C GLU A 190 2.93 -16.84 -2.66
N GLY A 191 2.96 -18.13 -2.98
CA GLY A 191 3.70 -18.71 -4.12
C GLY A 191 4.70 -19.80 -3.72
N THR A 192 5.42 -20.35 -4.70
CA THR A 192 6.39 -21.43 -4.50
C THR A 192 7.82 -20.92 -4.33
N GLN A 193 8.61 -21.60 -3.49
CA GLN A 193 10.02 -21.29 -3.21
C GLN A 193 10.81 -22.56 -2.87
N THR A 194 12.12 -22.51 -3.10
CA THR A 194 13.08 -23.49 -2.54
C THR A 194 13.77 -22.88 -1.33
N ILE A 195 13.66 -23.50 -0.15
CA ILE A 195 14.46 -23.14 1.03
C ILE A 195 15.79 -23.90 0.97
N PRO A 196 16.95 -23.23 0.94
CA PRO A 196 18.24 -23.92 1.06
C PRO A 196 18.43 -24.53 2.45
N ALA A 197 19.16 -25.63 2.55
CA ALA A 197 19.52 -26.26 3.83
C ALA A 197 20.21 -25.25 4.78
N GLY A 198 19.65 -25.06 5.97
CA GLY A 198 20.11 -24.06 6.96
C GLY A 198 19.85 -22.60 6.57
N GLY A 199 19.06 -22.34 5.53
CA GLY A 199 18.72 -21.00 5.02
C GLY A 199 17.28 -20.58 5.34
N SER A 200 16.87 -19.45 4.80
CA SER A 200 15.52 -18.88 4.96
C SER A 200 15.06 -18.18 3.68
N VAL A 201 13.74 -18.09 3.46
CA VAL A 201 13.15 -17.34 2.35
C VAL A 201 12.13 -16.31 2.85
N SER A 202 12.04 -15.18 2.17
CA SER A 202 11.06 -14.12 2.43
C SER A 202 10.15 -13.94 1.22
N LEU A 203 8.84 -14.05 1.41
CA LEU A 203 7.83 -13.66 0.43
C LEU A 203 7.29 -12.26 0.77
N PRO A 204 7.55 -11.23 -0.06
CA PRO A 204 7.05 -9.88 0.22
C PRO A 204 5.52 -9.84 0.13
N MET A 205 4.91 -9.08 1.03
CA MET A 205 3.49 -8.79 1.06
C MET A 205 3.24 -7.28 1.23
N THR A 206 2.01 -6.84 0.99
CA THR A 206 1.54 -5.50 1.33
C THR A 206 0.06 -5.56 1.66
N VAL A 207 -0.30 -5.01 2.81
CA VAL A 207 -1.70 -4.89 3.26
C VAL A 207 -2.16 -3.45 3.06
N THR A 208 -3.36 -3.26 2.53
CA THR A 208 -3.95 -1.94 2.27
C THR A 208 -5.32 -1.82 2.93
N ALA A 209 -5.56 -0.70 3.61
CA ALA A 209 -6.87 -0.35 4.17
C ALA A 209 -7.63 0.62 3.26
N TYR A 210 -8.89 0.29 2.96
CA TYR A 210 -9.78 1.10 2.11
C TYR A 210 -10.97 1.68 2.89
N SER A 211 -11.51 0.91 3.83
CA SER A 211 -12.54 1.33 4.79
C SER A 211 -12.15 0.86 6.19
N GLU A 212 -12.94 1.27 7.19
CA GLU A 212 -12.99 0.57 8.47
C GLU A 212 -13.33 -0.91 8.26
N GLY A 213 -12.80 -1.78 9.11
CA GLY A 213 -12.91 -3.23 8.99
C GLY A 213 -11.75 -3.97 9.65
N ARG A 214 -11.74 -5.30 9.51
CA ARG A 214 -10.68 -6.15 10.05
C ARG A 214 -10.57 -7.43 9.23
N ILE A 215 -9.33 -7.90 9.07
CA ILE A 215 -9.01 -9.17 8.41
C ILE A 215 -8.07 -10.04 9.25
N SER A 216 -8.20 -11.35 9.07
CA SER A 216 -7.14 -12.32 9.36
C SER A 216 -6.56 -12.85 8.06
N ALA A 217 -5.24 -12.93 7.96
CA ALA A 217 -4.52 -13.50 6.84
C ALA A 217 -3.72 -14.71 7.32
N SER A 218 -4.22 -15.90 7.02
CA SER A 218 -3.56 -17.18 7.34
C SER A 218 -2.66 -17.61 6.19
N PHE A 219 -1.36 -17.73 6.48
CA PHE A 219 -0.34 -18.19 5.54
C PHE A 219 0.03 -19.64 5.89
N THR A 220 -0.31 -20.57 4.99
CA THR A 220 -0.08 -22.01 5.17
C THR A 220 0.98 -22.50 4.21
N VAL A 221 2.09 -22.98 4.78
CA VAL A 221 3.23 -23.55 4.07
C VAL A 221 3.06 -25.06 3.98
N LYS A 222 3.15 -25.61 2.75
CA LYS A 222 3.21 -27.05 2.46
C LYS A 222 4.41 -27.37 1.58
N SER A 223 4.77 -28.64 1.45
CA SER A 223 5.73 -29.09 0.44
C SER A 223 5.04 -29.94 -0.63
N PRO A 224 5.32 -29.74 -1.93
CA PRO A 224 4.82 -30.63 -2.99
C PRO A 224 5.51 -32.01 -2.99
N ASP A 225 6.64 -32.15 -2.30
CA ASP A 225 7.39 -33.40 -2.18
C ASP A 225 7.05 -34.18 -0.89
N TYR A 226 6.50 -33.51 0.14
CA TYR A 226 6.31 -34.06 1.48
C TYR A 226 4.94 -33.69 2.09
N ASP A 227 3.94 -34.57 1.93
CA ASP A 227 2.57 -34.46 2.48
C ASP A 227 2.52 -34.23 4.01
N CYS A 228 3.59 -34.54 4.74
CA CYS A 228 3.70 -34.38 6.18
C CYS A 228 3.93 -32.92 6.65
N LEU A 229 4.25 -32.00 5.73
CA LEU A 229 4.51 -30.61 6.06
C LEU A 229 3.25 -29.76 5.85
N GLU A 230 2.65 -29.31 6.94
CA GLU A 230 1.60 -28.28 6.93
C GLU A 230 1.78 -27.38 8.16
N VAL A 231 2.22 -26.13 7.92
CA VAL A 231 2.47 -25.14 8.98
C VAL A 231 1.76 -23.83 8.64
N SER A 232 0.81 -23.42 9.48
CA SER A 232 0.03 -22.20 9.31
C SER A 232 0.42 -21.10 10.30
N ARG A 233 0.39 -19.84 9.86
CA ARG A 233 0.52 -18.64 10.69
C ARG A 233 -0.46 -17.57 10.27
N ASP A 234 -1.16 -17.03 11.26
CA ASP A 234 -2.16 -15.98 11.07
C ASP A 234 -1.55 -14.61 11.37
N ALA A 235 -2.01 -13.59 10.66
CA ALA A 235 -1.65 -12.19 10.88
C ALA A 235 -2.90 -11.30 10.81
N LEU A 236 -3.02 -10.36 11.75
CA LEU A 236 -4.26 -9.62 12.03
C LEU A 236 -4.14 -8.14 11.70
N PHE A 237 -4.87 -7.71 10.67
CA PHE A 237 -4.84 -6.33 10.19
C PHE A 237 -6.21 -5.69 10.40
N SER A 238 -6.22 -4.60 11.16
CA SER A 238 -7.44 -3.88 11.50
C SER A 238 -7.34 -2.47 10.93
N ALA A 239 -8.43 -1.92 10.42
CA ALA A 239 -8.53 -0.54 10.01
C ALA A 239 -9.66 0.10 10.80
N ILE A 240 -9.37 1.21 11.47
CA ILE A 240 -10.38 2.03 12.13
C ILE A 240 -10.37 3.42 11.53
N ASP A 241 -11.52 4.03 11.40
CA ASP A 241 -11.61 5.45 11.06
C ASP A 241 -11.77 6.26 12.36
N THR A 242 -11.06 7.38 12.47
CA THR A 242 -11.03 8.22 13.69
C THR A 242 -11.58 9.64 13.46
N SER A 243 -12.14 9.90 12.27
CA SER A 243 -12.81 11.16 11.95
C SER A 243 -14.13 11.32 12.70
N SER A 244 -14.57 12.57 12.83
CA SER A 244 -15.89 12.96 13.33
C SER A 244 -17.03 12.53 12.40
N ASP A 245 -16.75 12.37 11.11
CA ASP A 245 -17.74 12.47 10.03
C ASP A 245 -18.44 11.13 9.72
N HIS A 246 -18.56 10.24 10.72
CA HIS A 246 -19.39 9.04 10.64
C HIS A 246 -20.86 9.38 10.86
N GLY A 247 -21.52 9.85 9.80
CA GLY A 247 -22.97 9.83 9.72
C GLY A 247 -23.46 8.38 9.58
N ASP A 248 -24.16 7.90 10.61
CA ASP A 248 -25.30 6.97 10.51
C ASP A 248 -25.12 5.75 9.59
N GLY A 249 -23.97 5.09 9.69
CA GLY A 249 -23.74 3.75 9.15
C GLY A 249 -24.52 2.68 9.93
N ASP A 250 -24.48 1.44 9.43
CA ASP A 250 -25.25 0.33 10.02
C ASP A 250 -24.86 0.02 11.49
N ASP A 251 -23.70 0.46 11.97
CA ASP A 251 -23.18 0.20 13.33
C ASP A 251 -23.80 1.06 14.44
N ASN A 252 -24.54 2.12 14.08
CA ASN A 252 -25.44 2.82 15.00
C ASN A 252 -26.78 2.07 15.12
N PRO A 253 -27.52 2.17 16.25
CA PRO A 253 -28.78 1.44 16.46
C PRO A 253 -29.92 1.81 15.49
N GLY A 254 -29.72 2.87 14.69
CA GLY A 254 -30.55 3.24 13.55
C GLY A 254 -30.28 4.69 13.14
N GLN A 255 -30.54 5.07 11.89
CA GLN A 255 -30.22 6.43 11.38
C GLN A 255 -31.00 7.60 12.02
N ASN A 256 -31.82 7.33 13.05
CA ASN A 256 -32.50 8.33 13.89
C ASN A 256 -32.72 7.81 15.34
N ASP A 257 -32.00 6.76 15.79
CA ASP A 257 -32.18 6.20 17.15
C ASP A 257 -31.08 6.72 18.10
N HIS A 258 -31.46 7.52 19.09
CA HIS A 258 -30.54 8.22 19.98
C HIS A 258 -31.16 8.68 21.31
N PRO A 259 -30.37 8.91 22.38
CA PRO A 259 -30.90 9.07 23.75
C PRO A 259 -31.44 10.47 24.14
N ASP A 260 -31.74 11.34 23.17
CA ASP A 260 -32.38 12.66 23.39
C ASP A 260 -33.54 12.88 22.40
N ASP A 261 -34.74 12.42 22.77
CA ASP A 261 -36.01 12.68 22.06
C ASP A 261 -36.40 14.17 21.96
N ASN A 262 -35.77 15.05 22.75
CA ASN A 262 -36.21 16.43 22.94
C ASN A 262 -35.62 17.38 21.87
N GLN A 263 -34.71 16.89 21.03
CA GLN A 263 -34.07 17.64 19.95
C GLN A 263 -33.97 16.77 18.69
N SER A 264 -34.03 17.40 17.51
CA SER A 264 -33.51 16.80 16.29
C SER A 264 -32.03 17.17 16.22
N PRO A 265 -31.09 16.23 16.42
CA PRO A 265 -29.67 16.54 16.48
C PRO A 265 -29.14 16.95 15.10
N GLY A 266 -28.04 17.71 15.10
CA GLY A 266 -27.19 17.80 13.92
C GLY A 266 -26.19 16.63 13.89
N GLU A 267 -25.34 16.62 12.86
CA GLU A 267 -24.19 15.72 12.76
C GLU A 267 -23.32 15.81 14.03
N SER A 268 -22.86 14.67 14.56
CA SER A 268 -22.03 14.61 15.77
C SER A 268 -20.67 15.28 15.55
N HIS A 269 -20.23 16.14 16.46
CA HIS A 269 -18.96 16.86 16.34
C HIS A 269 -18.16 16.86 17.64
N TYR A 270 -17.30 15.85 17.80
CA TYR A 270 -16.44 15.70 18.97
C TYR A 270 -15.38 16.82 19.09
N PRO A 271 -15.21 17.47 20.26
CA PRO A 271 -14.30 18.61 20.43
C PRO A 271 -12.84 18.23 20.79
N SER A 272 -12.52 16.93 20.84
CA SER A 272 -11.18 16.38 21.05
C SER A 272 -10.92 15.19 20.13
N LEU A 273 -9.64 14.90 19.85
CA LEU A 273 -9.25 13.71 19.08
C LEU A 273 -9.25 12.45 19.96
N ILE A 274 -9.41 11.28 19.34
CA ILE A 274 -9.08 10.00 19.97
C ILE A 274 -7.56 9.91 20.13
N VAL A 275 -7.08 9.52 21.31
CA VAL A 275 -5.66 9.22 21.55
C VAL A 275 -5.52 7.71 21.55
N LEU A 276 -4.96 7.12 20.48
CA LEU A 276 -4.74 5.68 20.40
C LEU A 276 -3.47 5.27 21.17
N GLN A 277 -3.43 4.02 21.66
CA GLN A 277 -2.21 3.46 22.22
C GLN A 277 -1.12 3.33 21.12
N GLU A 278 0.05 3.92 21.38
CA GLU A 278 1.26 3.82 20.53
C GLU A 278 1.98 2.47 20.69
N ASP A 279 2.95 2.15 19.81
CA ASP A 279 3.80 0.97 19.97
C ASP A 279 4.96 1.23 20.93
N THR A 280 4.67 1.04 22.21
CA THR A 280 5.53 1.40 23.36
C THR A 280 5.37 0.36 24.47
N MET A 281 6.32 0.33 25.41
CA MET A 281 6.24 -0.53 26.60
C MET A 281 5.30 0.02 27.71
N ASP A 282 4.57 1.10 27.45
CA ASP A 282 3.75 1.79 28.45
C ASP A 282 2.31 1.23 28.48
N ILE A 283 1.97 0.56 29.58
CA ILE A 283 0.68 -0.11 29.76
C ILE A 283 -0.30 0.64 30.68
N CYS A 284 0.12 1.73 31.33
CA CYS A 284 -0.75 2.63 32.09
C CYS A 284 -1.80 3.38 31.23
N ASP A 285 -2.95 3.71 31.83
CA ASP A 285 -4.03 4.52 31.24
C ASP A 285 -4.51 4.05 29.84
N ASN A 286 -4.51 2.75 29.58
CA ASN A 286 -5.07 2.16 28.36
C ASN A 286 -6.47 1.58 28.62
N VAL A 287 -7.44 2.04 27.84
CA VAL A 287 -8.86 1.66 27.92
C VAL A 287 -9.26 0.97 26.62
N GLY A 288 -9.73 -0.27 26.71
CA GLY A 288 -10.40 -0.93 25.60
C GLY A 288 -11.74 -0.25 25.33
N VAL A 289 -12.07 0.02 24.07
CA VAL A 289 -13.38 0.57 23.69
C VAL A 289 -13.93 -0.26 22.53
N LEU A 290 -15.10 -0.87 22.73
CA LEU A 290 -15.85 -1.52 21.66
C LEU A 290 -16.42 -0.42 20.75
N LEU A 291 -16.11 -0.49 19.45
CA LEU A 291 -16.43 0.58 18.49
C LEU A 291 -17.92 0.67 18.12
N ASN A 292 -18.71 -0.40 18.34
CA ASN A 292 -20.13 -0.46 18.02
C ASN A 292 -20.96 0.61 18.76
N GLY A 293 -21.99 1.14 18.09
CA GLY A 293 -22.79 2.24 18.60
C GLY A 293 -21.93 3.48 18.89
N TRP A 294 -22.23 4.18 19.97
CA TRP A 294 -21.60 5.47 20.27
C TRP A 294 -20.22 5.38 20.95
N GLY A 295 -19.64 4.17 21.06
CA GLY A 295 -18.36 3.92 21.74
C GLY A 295 -17.20 4.76 21.22
N LYS A 296 -17.16 5.08 19.92
CA LYS A 296 -16.19 6.02 19.33
C LYS A 296 -16.18 7.38 20.06
N GLY A 297 -17.35 7.87 20.47
CA GLY A 297 -17.51 9.10 21.26
C GLY A 297 -16.89 9.02 22.67
N TYR A 298 -16.88 7.84 23.28
CA TYR A 298 -16.15 7.59 24.53
C TYR A 298 -14.63 7.71 24.31
N GLY A 299 -14.13 7.20 23.18
CA GLY A 299 -12.74 7.37 22.77
C GLY A 299 -12.34 8.85 22.62
N HIS A 300 -13.20 9.68 22.02
CA HIS A 300 -12.99 11.12 21.94
C HIS A 300 -13.02 11.79 23.33
N LEU A 301 -13.94 11.37 24.22
CA LEU A 301 -14.04 11.88 25.59
C LEU A 301 -12.82 11.52 26.45
N MET A 302 -12.27 10.31 26.31
CA MET A 302 -11.05 9.90 27.01
C MET A 302 -9.80 10.61 26.45
N GLY A 303 -9.73 10.79 25.13
CA GLY A 303 -8.67 11.56 24.47
C GLY A 303 -8.57 13.02 24.93
N ARG A 304 -9.66 13.61 25.46
CA ARG A 304 -9.65 14.91 26.16
C ARG A 304 -8.65 14.96 27.31
N TYR A 305 -8.51 13.85 28.03
CA TYR A 305 -7.65 13.68 29.21
C TYR A 305 -6.36 12.92 28.88
N GLY A 306 -6.02 12.75 27.60
CA GLY A 306 -4.84 11.97 27.18
C GLY A 306 -4.88 10.48 27.56
N ILE A 307 -6.03 9.96 28.01
CA ILE A 307 -6.23 8.54 28.31
C ILE A 307 -6.25 7.79 26.97
N LYS A 308 -5.45 6.72 26.87
CA LYS A 308 -5.20 6.01 25.62
C LYS A 308 -6.31 5.00 25.34
N MET A 309 -6.77 4.95 24.09
CA MET A 309 -7.74 3.98 23.61
C MET A 309 -7.05 2.80 22.91
N ILE A 310 -7.54 1.60 23.18
CA ILE A 310 -7.32 0.38 22.40
C ILE A 310 -8.66 0.02 21.73
N PRO A 311 -8.74 -0.11 20.40
CA PRO A 311 -9.96 -0.58 19.74
C PRO A 311 -10.21 -2.04 20.11
N ILE A 312 -11.46 -2.35 20.48
CA ILE A 312 -11.95 -3.70 20.76
C ILE A 312 -12.95 -4.08 19.69
N PHE A 313 -12.88 -5.33 19.26
CA PHE A 313 -13.75 -5.93 18.24
C PHE A 313 -14.56 -7.08 18.87
N SER A 314 -15.62 -7.51 18.20
CA SER A 314 -16.58 -8.52 18.70
C SER A 314 -16.00 -9.93 18.95
N ASP A 315 -14.78 -10.20 18.49
CA ASP A 315 -14.04 -11.45 18.70
C ASP A 315 -13.21 -11.48 20.00
N PHE A 316 -13.08 -10.33 20.70
CA PHE A 316 -12.26 -10.16 21.91
C PHE A 316 -10.80 -10.67 21.78
N THR A 317 -10.23 -10.68 20.56
CA THR A 317 -8.81 -11.00 20.38
C THR A 317 -7.96 -9.72 20.42
N TYR A 318 -6.80 -9.77 21.09
CA TYR A 318 -5.92 -8.60 21.17
C TYR A 318 -5.24 -8.36 19.83
N TRP A 319 -5.62 -7.29 19.12
CA TRP A 319 -5.23 -7.07 17.73
C TRP A 319 -3.71 -7.02 17.47
N ARG A 320 -2.88 -6.69 18.47
CA ARG A 320 -1.41 -6.72 18.32
C ARG A 320 -0.81 -8.12 18.44
N ASN A 321 -1.37 -8.96 19.30
CA ASN A 321 -0.89 -10.32 19.54
C ASN A 321 -2.08 -11.21 19.96
N PRO A 322 -2.67 -12.00 19.05
CA PRO A 322 -3.86 -12.79 19.37
C PRO A 322 -3.61 -13.89 20.39
N ASP A 323 -2.37 -14.36 20.52
CA ASP A 323 -1.96 -15.36 21.52
C ASP A 323 -1.94 -14.79 22.96
N THR A 324 -2.10 -13.47 23.14
CA THR A 324 -2.24 -12.84 24.46
C THR A 324 -3.71 -12.79 24.90
N THR A 325 -3.99 -13.35 26.06
CA THR A 325 -5.29 -13.24 26.74
C THR A 325 -5.65 -11.77 26.97
N LEU A 326 -6.79 -11.32 26.43
CA LEU A 326 -7.13 -9.88 26.36
C LEU A 326 -7.18 -9.20 27.73
N SER A 327 -7.64 -9.90 28.78
CA SER A 327 -7.69 -9.39 30.16
C SER A 327 -6.32 -9.21 30.82
N ASP A 328 -5.22 -9.76 30.26
CA ASP A 328 -3.86 -9.45 30.72
C ASP A 328 -3.42 -8.04 30.31
N VAL A 329 -3.80 -7.60 29.10
CA VAL A 329 -3.36 -6.34 28.48
C VAL A 329 -4.40 -5.21 28.51
N VAL A 330 -5.69 -5.55 28.55
CA VAL A 330 -6.81 -4.59 28.59
C VAL A 330 -7.59 -4.81 29.88
N LYS A 331 -7.34 -3.97 30.90
CA LYS A 331 -7.96 -4.10 32.23
C LYS A 331 -9.36 -3.51 32.33
N LEU A 332 -9.77 -2.68 31.36
CA LEU A 332 -11.12 -2.15 31.23
C LEU A 332 -11.53 -2.19 29.76
N ILE A 333 -12.69 -2.77 29.45
CA ILE A 333 -13.39 -2.61 28.18
C ILE A 333 -14.64 -1.77 28.42
N VAL A 334 -14.78 -0.71 27.62
CA VAL A 334 -15.96 0.16 27.60
C VAL A 334 -16.85 -0.25 26.43
N ILE A 335 -18.14 -0.41 26.73
CA ILE A 335 -19.19 -0.64 25.74
C ILE A 335 -20.05 0.62 25.68
N GLY A 336 -19.97 1.32 24.55
CA GLY A 336 -20.65 2.60 24.33
C GLY A 336 -22.16 2.48 24.25
N SER A 337 -22.82 3.64 24.16
CA SER A 337 -24.27 3.70 24.12
C SER A 337 -24.82 2.98 22.90
N GLY A 338 -25.77 2.05 23.11
CA GLY A 338 -26.29 1.19 22.04
C GLY A 338 -25.34 0.14 21.49
N GLY A 339 -24.11 0.00 22.02
CA GLY A 339 -23.11 -0.96 21.54
C GLY A 339 -23.51 -2.44 21.61
N LEU A 340 -24.54 -2.78 22.40
CA LEU A 340 -25.03 -4.16 22.56
C LEU A 340 -26.15 -4.57 21.59
N HIS A 341 -26.74 -3.64 20.82
CA HIS A 341 -27.99 -3.88 20.08
C HIS A 341 -27.92 -5.03 19.04
N ARG A 342 -26.71 -5.38 18.57
CA ARG A 342 -26.47 -6.47 17.61
C ARG A 342 -26.26 -7.85 18.25
N PHE A 343 -25.91 -7.90 19.54
CA PHE A 343 -25.41 -9.10 20.21
C PHE A 343 -26.45 -9.83 21.08
N LEU A 344 -27.71 -9.35 21.08
CA LEU A 344 -28.82 -9.97 21.80
C LEU A 344 -29.00 -11.48 21.51
N TYR A 345 -28.68 -11.90 20.28
CA TYR A 345 -28.77 -13.29 19.81
C TYR A 345 -27.40 -13.91 19.48
N ASP A 346 -26.29 -13.27 19.87
CA ASP A 346 -24.92 -13.79 19.69
C ASP A 346 -24.40 -14.41 20.99
N ASP A 347 -24.64 -15.71 21.16
CA ASP A 347 -24.21 -16.45 22.34
C ASP A 347 -22.68 -16.64 22.41
N GLU A 348 -21.97 -16.50 21.28
CA GLU A 348 -20.51 -16.59 21.23
C GLU A 348 -19.86 -15.29 21.73
N PHE A 349 -20.41 -14.13 21.35
CA PHE A 349 -20.08 -12.83 21.94
C PHE A 349 -20.38 -12.80 23.44
N LYS A 350 -21.55 -13.32 23.89
CA LYS A 350 -21.89 -13.41 25.31
C LYS A 350 -20.87 -14.26 26.09
N SER A 351 -20.44 -15.41 25.55
CA SER A 351 -19.38 -16.22 26.17
C SER A 351 -18.09 -15.42 26.26
N ARG A 352 -17.58 -14.87 25.15
CA ARG A 352 -16.36 -14.05 25.13
C ARG A 352 -16.38 -12.91 26.15
N LEU A 353 -17.51 -12.20 26.25
CA LEU A 353 -17.71 -11.11 27.19
C LEU A 353 -17.67 -11.61 28.64
N ALA A 354 -18.34 -12.73 28.94
CA ALA A 354 -18.32 -13.35 30.26
C ALA A 354 -16.93 -13.90 30.63
N ASP A 355 -16.22 -14.53 29.69
CA ASP A 355 -14.87 -15.09 29.86
C ASP A 355 -13.82 -13.99 30.08
N TYR A 356 -13.94 -12.85 29.39
CA TYR A 356 -13.11 -11.66 29.62
C TYR A 356 -13.25 -11.14 31.07
N VAL A 357 -14.47 -11.05 31.60
CA VAL A 357 -14.68 -10.59 32.99
C VAL A 357 -14.29 -11.66 34.00
N ALA A 358 -14.65 -12.92 33.76
CA ALA A 358 -14.32 -14.02 34.66
C ALA A 358 -12.80 -14.20 34.84
N SER A 359 -12.00 -13.88 33.82
CA SER A 359 -10.53 -13.89 33.85
C SER A 359 -9.87 -12.64 34.46
N GLY A 360 -10.65 -11.63 34.88
CA GLY A 360 -10.14 -10.44 35.60
C GLY A 360 -10.13 -9.14 34.79
N GLY A 361 -10.75 -9.12 33.61
CA GLY A 361 -11.08 -7.89 32.91
C GLY A 361 -12.27 -7.17 33.53
N ASN A 362 -12.37 -5.84 33.40
CA ASN A 362 -13.49 -5.06 33.92
C ASN A 362 -14.33 -4.47 32.77
N LEU A 363 -15.64 -4.35 32.95
CA LEU A 363 -16.53 -3.69 32.00
C LEU A 363 -17.08 -2.38 32.53
N LEU A 364 -17.19 -1.38 31.66
CA LEU A 364 -18.06 -0.23 31.84
C LEU A 364 -19.03 -0.15 30.66
N VAL A 365 -20.33 -0.22 30.95
CA VAL A 365 -21.39 -0.28 29.94
C VAL A 365 -22.28 0.96 30.08
N LEU A 366 -22.42 1.72 28.99
CA LEU A 366 -23.27 2.91 28.91
C LEU A 366 -24.71 2.53 28.50
N SER A 367 -25.61 3.53 28.40
CA SER A 367 -27.04 3.28 28.16
C SER A 367 -27.31 2.50 26.86
N GLN A 368 -28.43 1.79 26.77
CA GLN A 368 -28.78 0.98 25.61
C GLN A 368 -30.20 1.33 25.12
N GLY A 369 -30.49 1.11 23.83
CA GLY A 369 -31.77 1.52 23.23
C GLY A 369 -32.98 0.89 23.88
N TYR A 370 -32.89 -0.41 24.19
CA TYR A 370 -33.89 -1.19 24.91
C TYR A 370 -33.23 -1.96 26.05
N GLY A 371 -33.99 -2.16 27.13
CA GLY A 371 -33.54 -2.82 28.36
C GLY A 371 -33.15 -4.28 28.16
N GLU A 372 -33.72 -4.94 27.14
CA GLU A 372 -33.34 -6.30 26.75
C GLU A 372 -31.86 -6.41 26.36
N PHE A 373 -31.23 -5.35 25.86
CA PHE A 373 -29.81 -5.38 25.48
C PHE A 373 -28.88 -5.51 26.68
N PHE A 374 -29.31 -5.14 27.90
CA PHE A 374 -28.53 -5.41 29.12
C PHE A 374 -28.45 -6.91 29.44
N SER A 375 -29.34 -7.75 28.90
CA SER A 375 -29.28 -9.22 29.06
C SER A 375 -28.09 -9.88 28.33
N VAL A 376 -27.37 -9.14 27.48
CA VAL A 376 -26.08 -9.56 26.91
C VAL A 376 -24.98 -9.59 28.00
N LEU A 377 -25.16 -8.88 29.11
CA LEU A 377 -24.17 -8.78 30.18
C LEU A 377 -24.20 -9.99 31.13
N PRO A 378 -23.04 -10.49 31.57
CA PRO A 378 -22.97 -11.55 32.58
C PRO A 378 -23.54 -11.06 33.92
N GLY A 379 -24.53 -11.76 34.46
CA GLY A 379 -25.17 -11.40 35.75
C GLY A 379 -26.68 -11.18 35.71
N ASN A 380 -27.35 -11.37 34.57
CA ASN A 380 -28.80 -11.18 34.42
C ASN A 380 -29.26 -9.74 34.73
N VAL A 381 -28.53 -8.75 34.20
CA VAL A 381 -28.93 -7.34 34.33
C VAL A 381 -30.13 -7.07 33.42
N GLU A 382 -31.16 -6.46 33.99
CA GLU A 382 -32.32 -5.97 33.26
C GLU A 382 -32.52 -4.48 33.61
N GLY A 383 -33.13 -3.75 32.69
CA GLY A 383 -33.42 -2.34 32.85
C GLY A 383 -34.49 -1.88 31.89
N TYR A 384 -34.51 -0.58 31.67
CA TYR A 384 -35.21 0.09 30.58
C TYR A 384 -34.20 0.97 29.85
N GLY A 385 -34.25 0.93 28.52
CA GLY A 385 -33.44 1.76 27.64
C GLY A 385 -34.05 3.13 27.38
N TRP A 386 -33.38 3.94 26.55
CA TRP A 386 -33.87 5.28 26.22
C TRP A 386 -35.19 5.25 25.42
N ASN A 387 -35.45 4.20 24.63
CA ASN A 387 -36.73 4.02 23.92
C ASN A 387 -37.88 3.55 24.85
N GLU A 388 -37.68 3.45 26.16
CA GLU A 388 -38.66 2.91 27.11
C GLU A 388 -38.89 3.78 28.37
N ASP A 389 -38.02 4.76 28.61
CA ASP A 389 -38.03 5.70 29.75
C ASP A 389 -38.16 7.15 29.24
N GLN A 390 -37.83 8.16 30.04
CA GLN A 390 -37.77 9.56 29.61
C GLN A 390 -36.48 10.26 30.07
N SER A 391 -35.78 10.82 29.09
CA SER A 391 -34.54 11.59 29.24
C SER A 391 -34.61 12.68 30.32
N CYS A 392 -33.57 12.72 31.15
CA CYS A 392 -33.41 13.65 32.27
C CYS A 392 -32.05 14.35 32.19
N PHE A 393 -32.04 15.68 32.44
CA PHE A 393 -30.92 16.56 32.06
C PHE A 393 -30.34 17.43 33.20
N ILE A 394 -31.16 17.81 34.19
CA ILE A 394 -30.81 18.77 35.24
C ILE A 394 -31.16 18.13 36.57
N ASN A 395 -30.21 18.09 37.51
CA ASN A 395 -30.36 17.38 38.79
C ASN A 395 -30.91 15.95 38.61
N ALA A 396 -30.44 15.22 37.59
CA ALA A 396 -31.06 13.99 37.10
C ALA A 396 -30.73 12.76 37.98
N GLY A 397 -29.59 12.76 38.65
CA GLY A 397 -29.15 11.69 39.54
C GLY A 397 -28.59 12.19 40.86
N TYR A 398 -28.58 11.33 41.88
CA TYR A 398 -27.98 11.59 43.19
C TYR A 398 -27.15 10.41 43.68
N MET A 399 -26.14 10.71 44.50
CA MET A 399 -25.27 9.73 45.17
C MET A 399 -26.06 8.99 46.26
N ASP A 400 -26.25 7.69 46.09
CA ASP A 400 -26.93 6.85 47.08
C ASP A 400 -25.98 6.46 48.22
N VAL A 401 -24.76 6.03 47.86
CA VAL A 401 -23.63 5.79 48.77
C VAL A 401 -22.47 6.75 48.43
N TRP A 402 -21.52 6.92 49.35
CA TRP A 402 -20.25 7.56 49.03
C TRP A 402 -19.30 6.53 48.41
N HIS A 403 -18.65 6.90 47.31
CA HIS A 403 -17.67 6.07 46.62
C HIS A 403 -16.60 6.96 45.94
N PRO A 404 -15.30 6.57 45.87
CA PRO A 404 -14.23 7.46 45.40
C PRO A 404 -14.39 8.03 43.99
N VAL A 405 -15.18 7.41 43.12
CA VAL A 405 -15.54 7.94 41.77
C VAL A 405 -16.27 9.30 41.82
N PHE A 406 -16.78 9.71 42.99
CA PHE A 406 -17.40 11.01 43.20
C PHE A 406 -16.41 12.10 43.65
N SER A 407 -15.11 11.81 43.72
CA SER A 407 -14.10 12.75 44.21
C SER A 407 -14.02 14.06 43.39
N GLY A 408 -14.24 13.99 42.07
CA GLY A 408 -14.32 15.16 41.18
C GLY A 408 -15.58 16.02 41.30
N GLN A 409 -16.52 15.66 42.20
CA GLN A 409 -17.78 16.37 42.38
C GLN A 409 -17.71 17.43 43.48
N THR A 410 -18.76 18.26 43.57
CA THR A 410 -18.88 19.30 44.63
C THR A 410 -20.24 19.33 45.33
N ARG A 411 -21.16 18.42 44.98
CA ARG A 411 -22.51 18.27 45.54
C ARG A 411 -23.03 16.85 45.30
N ASN A 412 -24.06 16.43 46.03
CA ASN A 412 -24.60 15.06 46.00
C ASN A 412 -25.62 14.78 44.88
N VAL A 413 -26.30 15.83 44.37
CA VAL A 413 -27.22 15.76 43.22
C VAL A 413 -26.53 16.37 42.01
N LEU A 414 -26.53 15.68 40.87
CA LEU A 414 -25.69 15.99 39.70
C LEU A 414 -26.52 16.29 38.44
N ASN A 415 -25.99 17.16 37.57
CA ASN A 415 -26.50 17.38 36.22
C ASN A 415 -25.92 16.32 35.28
N LEU A 416 -26.69 15.27 35.01
CA LEU A 416 -26.27 14.13 34.20
C LEU A 416 -27.17 14.00 32.97
N ARG A 417 -26.66 13.38 31.91
CA ARG A 417 -27.40 12.91 30.73
C ARG A 417 -27.78 11.45 30.92
N VAL A 418 -28.97 11.22 31.46
CA VAL A 418 -29.51 9.87 31.71
C VAL A 418 -30.79 9.68 30.92
N ASP A 419 -30.92 8.52 30.28
CA ASP A 419 -32.19 7.98 29.85
C ASP A 419 -32.15 6.45 29.98
N GLY A 420 -33.20 5.88 30.56
CA GLY A 420 -33.22 4.53 31.09
C GLY A 420 -32.91 4.44 32.60
N TYR A 421 -33.25 3.29 33.19
CA TYR A 421 -32.88 2.90 34.55
C TYR A 421 -32.72 1.38 34.67
N LEU A 422 -32.00 0.90 35.69
CA LEU A 422 -31.80 -0.54 35.92
C LEU A 422 -32.86 -1.08 36.88
N SER A 423 -33.42 -2.25 36.56
CA SER A 423 -34.59 -2.86 37.23
C SER A 423 -34.28 -4.20 37.88
N ASN A 424 -33.35 -4.98 37.33
CA ASN A 424 -32.83 -6.22 37.92
C ASN A 424 -31.31 -6.29 37.81
N TYR A 425 -30.64 -6.82 38.82
CA TYR A 425 -29.18 -6.95 38.91
C TYR A 425 -28.81 -7.92 40.05
N PRO A 426 -27.56 -8.42 40.12
CA PRO A 426 -27.14 -9.36 41.17
C PRO A 426 -27.28 -8.83 42.60
N ASP A 427 -27.54 -9.75 43.55
CA ASP A 427 -27.60 -9.46 45.00
C ASP A 427 -26.29 -8.85 45.57
N ASN A 428 -25.16 -9.02 44.87
CA ASN A 428 -23.85 -8.45 45.23
C ASN A 428 -23.54 -7.10 44.56
N ALA A 429 -24.52 -6.45 43.94
CA ALA A 429 -24.33 -5.15 43.30
C ALA A 429 -24.43 -3.98 44.30
N GLU A 430 -23.50 -3.03 44.20
CA GLU A 430 -23.59 -1.74 44.86
C GLU A 430 -24.23 -0.71 43.92
N VAL A 431 -25.22 0.03 44.41
CA VAL A 431 -25.89 1.11 43.67
C VAL A 431 -25.22 2.43 44.03
N LEU A 432 -24.50 3.03 43.07
CA LEU A 432 -23.73 4.25 43.29
C LEU A 432 -24.58 5.52 43.04
N LEU A 433 -25.39 5.51 41.97
CA LEU A 433 -26.31 6.62 41.63
C LEU A 433 -27.74 6.13 41.40
N LYS A 434 -28.71 6.96 41.83
CA LYS A 434 -30.15 6.78 41.58
C LYS A 434 -30.76 8.02 40.90
N ARG A 435 -31.82 7.81 40.11
CA ARG A 435 -32.62 8.88 39.48
C ARG A 435 -33.37 9.69 40.52
N THR A 436 -33.29 11.01 40.44
CA THR A 436 -34.04 11.93 41.32
C THR A 436 -35.55 11.92 41.07
N MET A 437 -36.00 11.45 39.90
CA MET A 437 -37.41 11.40 39.50
C MET A 437 -38.14 10.17 40.06
N SER A 438 -37.48 9.01 40.16
CA SER A 438 -38.10 7.72 40.50
C SER A 438 -37.43 6.97 41.66
N GLY A 439 -36.21 7.37 42.07
CA GLY A 439 -35.38 6.61 43.01
C GLY A 439 -34.72 5.36 42.41
N MET A 440 -34.90 5.09 41.11
CA MET A 440 -34.35 3.88 40.47
C MET A 440 -32.83 4.00 40.20
N PRO A 441 -32.06 2.90 40.28
CA PRO A 441 -30.63 2.87 39.95
C PRO A 441 -30.32 3.35 38.51
N MET A 442 -29.23 4.10 38.37
CA MET A 442 -28.66 4.54 37.08
C MET A 442 -27.15 4.29 36.93
N LEU A 443 -26.46 3.92 38.02
CA LEU A 443 -25.07 3.45 38.01
C LEU A 443 -24.93 2.38 39.09
N ILE A 444 -24.56 1.16 38.69
CA ILE A 444 -24.27 0.03 39.58
C ILE A 444 -22.89 -0.55 39.27
N THR A 445 -22.33 -1.27 40.24
CA THR A 445 -21.16 -2.14 40.03
C THR A 445 -21.36 -3.48 40.75
N TYR A 446 -20.89 -4.58 40.17
CA TYR A 446 -20.84 -5.88 40.81
C TYR A 446 -19.64 -6.70 40.34
N GLN A 447 -19.13 -7.58 41.21
CA GLN A 447 -18.06 -8.52 40.87
C GLN A 447 -18.63 -9.75 40.14
N TYR A 448 -17.94 -10.21 39.09
CA TYR A 448 -18.26 -11.41 38.33
C TYR A 448 -16.97 -12.20 38.01
N GLY A 449 -16.80 -13.36 38.64
CA GLY A 449 -15.53 -14.10 38.59
C GLY A 449 -14.41 -13.29 39.26
N LEU A 450 -13.33 -12.99 38.51
CA LEU A 450 -12.22 -12.16 39.01
C LEU A 450 -12.35 -10.67 38.66
N GLY A 451 -13.27 -10.29 37.77
CA GLY A 451 -13.45 -8.92 37.27
C GLY A 451 -14.73 -8.25 37.79
N HIS A 452 -14.93 -6.99 37.40
CA HIS A 452 -16.14 -6.23 37.69
C HIS A 452 -16.94 -5.89 36.44
N VAL A 453 -18.27 -5.83 36.59
CA VAL A 453 -19.17 -5.21 35.63
C VAL A 453 -19.73 -3.93 36.25
N ILE A 454 -19.60 -2.83 35.53
CA ILE A 454 -20.11 -1.51 35.90
C ILE A 454 -21.12 -1.12 34.82
N VAL A 455 -22.37 -0.85 35.20
CA VAL A 455 -23.46 -0.58 34.25
C VAL A 455 -24.09 0.76 34.58
N THR A 456 -24.28 1.60 33.56
CA THR A 456 -24.92 2.90 33.72
C THR A 456 -25.87 3.24 32.58
N THR A 457 -26.96 3.92 32.89
CA THR A 457 -27.91 4.47 31.89
C THR A 457 -27.57 5.90 31.48
N LEU A 458 -26.32 6.32 31.73
CA LEU A 458 -25.74 7.54 31.16
C LEU A 458 -25.38 7.33 29.68
N TYR A 459 -25.65 8.35 28.86
CA TYR A 459 -25.29 8.38 27.44
C TYR A 459 -24.16 9.37 27.13
N SER A 460 -23.18 9.41 28.02
CA SER A 460 -22.10 10.40 28.06
C SER A 460 -21.25 10.50 26.79
N ASP A 461 -21.09 9.40 26.06
CA ASP A 461 -20.36 9.35 24.78
C ASP A 461 -21.12 10.10 23.66
N TRP A 462 -22.40 9.81 23.49
CA TRP A 462 -23.29 10.55 22.58
C TRP A 462 -23.42 12.02 22.99
N ALA A 463 -23.63 12.28 24.29
CA ALA A 463 -23.77 13.64 24.83
C ALA A 463 -22.51 14.50 24.66
N TYR A 464 -21.32 13.89 24.58
CA TYR A 464 -20.07 14.60 24.30
C TYR A 464 -20.00 15.08 22.83
N GLY A 465 -20.41 14.23 21.88
CA GLY A 465 -20.46 14.56 20.45
C GLY A 465 -21.47 15.66 20.09
N HIS A 466 -22.53 15.81 20.89
CA HIS A 466 -23.56 16.83 20.69
C HIS A 466 -23.42 18.04 21.62
N ASN A 467 -22.26 18.19 22.29
CA ASN A 467 -21.95 19.29 23.21
C ASN A 467 -23.02 19.48 24.32
N GLN A 468 -23.65 18.39 24.75
CA GLN A 468 -24.68 18.41 25.78
C GLN A 468 -24.15 18.09 27.18
N MET A 469 -23.05 17.34 27.26
CA MET A 469 -22.48 16.80 28.50
C MET A 469 -22.12 17.91 29.52
N SER A 470 -22.39 17.68 30.81
CA SER A 470 -22.09 18.65 31.87
C SER A 470 -20.65 18.51 32.42
N PRO A 471 -20.06 19.55 33.03
CA PRO A 471 -18.76 19.42 33.71
C PRO A 471 -18.77 18.42 34.88
N GLU A 472 -19.92 18.26 35.57
CA GLU A 472 -20.08 17.29 36.65
C GLU A 472 -20.04 15.86 36.10
N GLU A 473 -20.68 15.64 34.95
CA GLU A 473 -20.67 14.38 34.22
C GLU A 473 -19.29 14.08 33.61
N MET A 474 -18.60 15.09 33.06
CA MET A 474 -17.24 14.97 32.52
C MET A 474 -16.25 14.51 33.59
N ASN A 475 -16.35 15.05 34.81
CA ASN A 475 -15.56 14.63 35.96
C ASN A 475 -15.95 13.22 36.44
N LEU A 476 -17.25 12.91 36.49
CA LEU A 476 -17.75 11.59 36.90
C LEU A 476 -17.20 10.48 36.00
N ILE A 477 -17.33 10.62 34.68
CA ILE A 477 -16.86 9.59 33.75
C ILE A 477 -15.34 9.46 33.80
N ARG A 478 -14.58 10.56 33.86
CA ARG A 478 -13.11 10.55 34.02
C ARG A 478 -12.65 9.77 35.26
N ASP A 479 -13.28 10.03 36.41
CA ASP A 479 -12.95 9.36 37.67
C ASP A 479 -13.44 7.90 37.65
N LEU A 480 -14.62 7.63 37.07
CA LEU A 480 -15.17 6.29 36.88
C LEU A 480 -14.24 5.42 36.02
N THR A 481 -13.75 5.89 34.86
CA THR A 481 -12.75 5.17 34.05
C THR A 481 -11.47 4.88 34.85
N THR A 482 -11.02 5.87 35.64
CA THR A 482 -9.75 5.79 36.38
C THR A 482 -9.78 4.71 37.46
N TRP A 483 -10.91 4.56 38.16
CA TRP A 483 -11.14 3.46 39.09
C TRP A 483 -11.47 2.13 38.39
N ALA A 484 -12.29 2.15 37.33
CA ALA A 484 -12.74 0.95 36.62
C ALA A 484 -11.61 0.15 35.96
N MET A 485 -10.44 0.75 35.71
CA MET A 485 -9.24 0.03 35.29
C MET A 485 -8.61 -0.87 36.38
N ASN A 486 -8.87 -0.61 37.66
CA ASN A 486 -8.48 -1.49 38.77
C ASN A 486 -9.36 -1.25 40.02
N PRO A 487 -10.59 -1.81 40.08
CA PRO A 487 -11.52 -1.56 41.18
C PRO A 487 -11.03 -1.98 42.58
N GLU A 488 -10.12 -2.95 42.64
CA GLU A 488 -9.51 -3.52 43.85
C GLU A 488 -8.36 -2.66 44.41
N MET A 489 -7.95 -1.59 43.72
CA MET A 489 -6.92 -0.68 44.22
C MET A 489 -7.50 0.22 45.32
N GLU A 490 -6.93 0.16 46.53
CA GLU A 490 -7.26 1.09 47.61
C GLU A 490 -6.96 2.54 47.17
N ILE A 491 -7.92 3.45 47.40
CA ILE A 491 -7.83 4.87 47.05
C ILE A 491 -7.89 5.70 48.34
N PRO A 492 -6.75 6.13 48.90
CA PRO A 492 -6.74 7.05 50.04
C PRO A 492 -7.33 8.41 49.67
N GLU A 493 -8.18 8.97 50.54
CA GLU A 493 -8.94 10.21 50.29
C GLU A 493 -8.38 11.42 51.06
N PHE A 494 -8.12 12.53 50.35
CA PHE A 494 -7.57 13.77 50.89
C PHE A 494 -8.42 15.00 50.51
N TYR A 495 -8.28 16.09 51.28
CA TYR A 495 -8.91 17.38 50.99
C TYR A 495 -7.86 18.36 50.42
N PRO A 496 -8.24 19.35 49.57
CA PRO A 496 -7.31 20.29 48.94
C PRO A 496 -6.35 21.04 49.88
N ASP A 497 -6.71 21.23 51.15
CA ASP A 497 -5.90 21.91 52.15
C ASP A 497 -5.08 20.93 53.03
N SER A 498 -4.84 19.69 52.55
CA SER A 498 -4.12 18.61 53.26
C SER A 498 -2.81 18.23 52.58
N SER A 499 -1.83 17.79 53.38
CA SER A 499 -0.66 17.03 52.92
C SER A 499 -1.07 15.64 52.44
N VAL A 500 -0.38 15.10 51.43
CA VAL A 500 -0.69 13.79 50.82
C VAL A 500 0.44 12.80 51.13
N SER A 501 0.11 11.66 51.75
CA SER A 501 1.06 10.58 52.04
C SER A 501 0.47 9.24 51.66
N VAL A 502 0.97 8.61 50.59
CA VAL A 502 0.43 7.35 50.03
C VAL A 502 1.51 6.33 49.67
N PRO A 503 1.23 5.01 49.82
CA PRO A 503 2.12 3.96 49.35
C PRO A 503 2.01 3.80 47.83
N VAL A 504 3.15 3.81 47.15
CA VAL A 504 3.30 3.52 45.72
C VAL A 504 4.00 2.18 45.58
N THR A 505 3.29 1.20 45.04
CA THR A 505 3.82 -0.15 44.81
C THR A 505 4.55 -0.19 43.46
N ILE A 506 5.81 -0.59 43.49
CA ILE A 506 6.73 -0.63 42.36
C ILE A 506 7.15 -2.10 42.18
N ARG A 507 6.68 -2.77 41.13
CA ARG A 507 6.96 -4.19 40.86
C ARG A 507 7.73 -4.35 39.56
N TYR A 508 8.63 -5.32 39.48
CA TYR A 508 9.24 -5.72 38.21
C TYR A 508 8.47 -6.91 37.62
N SER A 509 7.57 -6.63 36.69
CA SER A 509 6.56 -7.55 36.14
C SER A 509 7.07 -8.44 35.00
N LYS A 510 8.24 -8.15 34.40
CA LYS A 510 8.82 -8.95 33.31
C LYS A 510 9.61 -10.15 33.82
N SER A 511 9.44 -11.29 33.15
CA SER A 511 10.25 -12.51 33.32
C SER A 511 11.56 -12.41 32.54
N ASP A 512 12.57 -11.79 33.13
CA ASP A 512 13.93 -11.70 32.56
C ASP A 512 15.03 -11.85 33.65
N THR A 513 16.29 -11.50 33.34
CA THR A 513 17.45 -11.64 34.26
C THR A 513 18.17 -10.32 34.57
N VAL A 514 17.57 -9.18 34.20
CA VAL A 514 18.06 -7.84 34.50
C VAL A 514 17.65 -7.44 35.92
N VAL A 515 18.29 -6.42 36.47
CA VAL A 515 17.96 -5.83 37.78
C VAL A 515 17.69 -4.34 37.57
N ALA A 516 16.52 -3.87 38.02
CA ALA A 516 16.18 -2.46 38.04
C ALA A 516 17.05 -1.72 39.06
N ALA A 517 17.67 -0.62 38.63
CA ALA A 517 18.51 0.25 39.45
C ALA A 517 17.83 1.60 39.78
N GLU A 518 16.90 2.04 38.95
CA GLU A 518 16.09 3.24 39.16
C GLU A 518 14.63 2.99 38.78
N ALA A 519 13.71 3.52 39.59
CA ALA A 519 12.30 3.67 39.26
C ALA A 519 12.00 5.16 39.04
N VAL A 520 11.38 5.51 37.91
CA VAL A 520 10.92 6.89 37.64
C VAL A 520 9.42 6.94 37.81
N LEU A 521 8.96 7.75 38.77
CA LEU A 521 7.55 7.98 39.07
C LEU A 521 7.07 9.27 38.41
N LEU A 522 5.84 9.27 37.91
CA LEU A 522 5.12 10.44 37.42
C LEU A 522 3.82 10.59 38.24
N VAL A 523 3.69 11.71 38.95
CA VAL A 523 2.45 12.09 39.64
C VAL A 523 1.65 12.97 38.69
N LYS A 524 0.42 12.56 38.37
CA LYS A 524 -0.48 13.30 37.46
C LYS A 524 -1.75 13.75 38.18
N THR A 525 -2.29 14.90 37.75
CA THR A 525 -3.63 15.35 38.13
C THR A 525 -4.70 14.37 37.61
N PRO A 526 -5.96 14.45 38.08
CA PRO A 526 -7.04 13.62 37.54
C PRO A 526 -7.22 13.75 36.02
N ASP A 527 -7.00 14.96 35.49
CA ASP A 527 -7.04 15.29 34.06
C ASP A 527 -5.76 14.86 33.29
N ARG A 528 -4.89 14.08 33.95
CA ARG A 528 -3.60 13.53 33.50
C ARG A 528 -2.50 14.54 33.15
N GLU A 529 -2.67 15.81 33.54
CA GLU A 529 -1.56 16.78 33.50
C GLU A 529 -0.45 16.34 34.46
N LEU A 530 0.82 16.39 34.01
CA LEU A 530 1.96 16.05 34.85
C LEU A 530 2.14 17.11 35.96
N TYR A 531 2.08 16.67 37.21
CA TYR A 531 2.30 17.52 38.38
C TYR A 531 3.75 17.45 38.88
N ASP A 532 4.28 16.24 39.07
CA ASP A 532 5.64 16.01 39.59
C ASP A 532 6.27 14.73 39.00
N SER A 533 7.61 14.64 39.03
CA SER A 533 8.34 13.45 38.59
C SER A 533 9.61 13.18 39.42
N LEU A 534 9.74 11.95 39.91
CA LEU A 534 10.78 11.54 40.86
C LEU A 534 11.59 10.35 40.33
N SER A 535 12.92 10.45 40.38
CA SER A 535 13.85 9.32 40.19
C SER A 535 14.20 8.71 41.55
N ILE A 536 13.95 7.40 41.71
CA ILE A 536 14.11 6.67 42.97
C ILE A 536 15.09 5.50 42.77
N PRO A 537 16.20 5.43 43.51
CA PRO A 537 17.11 4.30 43.44
C PRO A 537 16.44 3.04 44.02
N VAL A 538 16.44 1.96 43.25
CA VAL A 538 15.87 0.66 43.62
C VAL A 538 16.87 -0.46 43.35
N THR A 539 16.58 -1.66 43.85
CA THR A 539 17.26 -2.90 43.46
C THR A 539 16.21 -3.98 43.40
N LEU A 540 15.64 -4.22 42.21
CA LEU A 540 14.57 -5.21 41.99
C LEU A 540 14.94 -6.17 40.87
N SER A 541 14.78 -7.47 41.12
CA SER A 541 14.84 -8.55 40.13
C SER A 541 13.45 -8.83 39.56
N SER A 542 13.38 -9.52 38.42
CA SER A 542 12.14 -10.11 37.87
C SER A 542 11.26 -10.76 38.96
N GLY A 543 10.05 -10.24 39.15
CA GLY A 543 9.05 -10.72 40.12
C GLY A 543 9.13 -10.11 41.52
N GLU A 544 10.11 -9.25 41.82
CA GLU A 544 10.21 -8.56 43.11
C GLU A 544 9.41 -7.23 43.13
N GLU A 545 9.08 -6.77 44.34
CA GLU A 545 8.37 -5.49 44.57
C GLU A 545 9.01 -4.65 45.67
N TYR A 546 8.82 -3.33 45.57
CA TYR A 546 9.25 -2.31 46.52
C TYR A 546 8.09 -1.34 46.76
N ILE A 547 7.90 -0.90 48.00
CA ILE A 547 6.88 0.10 48.34
C ILE A 547 7.60 1.40 48.70
N TYR A 548 7.34 2.45 47.93
CA TYR A 548 7.79 3.80 48.19
C TYR A 548 6.64 4.64 48.75
N THR A 549 6.85 5.40 49.83
CA THR A 549 5.87 6.39 50.27
C THR A 549 6.09 7.69 49.51
N TYR A 550 5.14 8.07 48.66
CA TYR A 550 5.04 9.43 48.16
C TYR A 550 4.45 10.30 49.28
N ASP A 551 5.18 11.31 49.71
CA ASP A 551 4.86 12.16 50.87
C ASP A 551 5.09 13.64 50.49
N GLU A 552 4.01 14.32 50.12
CA GLU A 552 3.99 15.75 49.85
C GLU A 552 3.42 16.49 51.07
N GLN A 553 4.27 17.33 51.66
CA GLN A 553 4.08 18.01 52.93
C GLN A 553 3.47 19.41 52.76
N ASP A 554 3.64 20.04 51.59
CA ASP A 554 2.90 21.24 51.21
C ASP A 554 1.50 20.87 50.65
N THR A 555 0.59 21.84 50.56
CA THR A 555 -0.77 21.61 50.02
C THR A 555 -0.74 21.48 48.50
N ILE A 556 -1.10 20.31 47.96
CA ILE A 556 -1.18 20.09 46.51
C ILE A 556 -2.28 20.98 45.86
N PRO A 557 -2.14 21.38 44.58
CA PRO A 557 -3.12 22.22 43.90
C PRO A 557 -4.52 21.59 43.84
N ARG A 558 -5.56 22.42 43.79
CA ARG A 558 -6.96 21.97 43.80
C ARG A 558 -7.42 21.41 42.44
N HIS A 559 -7.14 20.13 42.17
CA HIS A 559 -7.75 19.35 41.10
C HIS A 559 -8.55 18.22 41.75
N LEU A 560 -9.87 18.36 41.82
CA LEU A 560 -10.74 17.35 42.42
C LEU A 560 -10.89 16.14 41.49
N GLY A 561 -10.78 14.94 42.06
CA GLY A 561 -10.86 13.67 41.34
C GLY A 561 -9.80 12.65 41.76
N LEU A 562 -9.63 11.63 40.92
CA LEU A 562 -8.65 10.56 41.13
C LEU A 562 -7.30 10.90 40.50
N TRP A 563 -6.34 11.31 41.35
CA TRP A 563 -4.94 11.49 41.00
C TRP A 563 -4.27 10.13 40.81
N VAL A 564 -3.28 10.07 39.92
CA VAL A 564 -2.58 8.82 39.58
C VAL A 564 -1.07 8.97 39.73
N ILE A 565 -0.43 7.91 40.24
CA ILE A 565 1.02 7.80 40.28
C ILE A 565 1.41 6.57 39.45
N ASP A 566 2.02 6.83 38.29
CA ASP A 566 2.56 5.80 37.41
C ASP A 566 4.08 5.69 37.61
N TYR A 567 4.66 4.50 37.38
CA TYR A 567 6.10 4.25 37.53
C TYR A 567 6.65 3.44 36.36
N ARG A 568 7.91 3.66 36.00
CA ARG A 568 8.68 2.83 35.05
C ARG A 568 10.02 2.40 35.65
N LEU A 569 10.63 1.33 35.15
CA LEU A 569 11.90 0.80 35.65
C LEU A 569 13.04 0.96 34.64
N LEU A 570 14.24 1.26 35.14
CA LEU A 570 15.46 1.42 34.37
C LEU A 570 16.61 0.56 34.90
N ASP A 571 17.49 0.09 34.02
CA ASP A 571 18.72 -0.61 34.39
C ASP A 571 19.82 0.37 34.90
N SER A 572 20.96 -0.19 35.31
CA SER A 572 22.12 0.58 35.78
C SER A 572 22.83 1.42 34.71
N ASN A 573 22.40 1.35 33.45
CA ASN A 573 22.87 2.17 32.33
C ASN A 573 21.88 3.27 31.93
N GLY A 574 20.67 3.28 32.50
CA GLY A 574 19.58 4.19 32.13
C GLY A 574 18.71 3.70 30.96
N ASN A 575 18.77 2.42 30.59
CA ASN A 575 17.86 1.81 29.62
C ASN A 575 16.52 1.52 30.30
N ILE A 576 15.39 1.83 29.65
CA ILE A 576 14.05 1.46 30.14
C ILE A 576 13.87 -0.05 29.98
N ILE A 577 13.66 -0.76 31.10
CA ILE A 577 13.43 -2.22 31.12
C ILE A 577 11.96 -2.57 31.33
N GLN A 578 11.20 -1.72 32.03
CA GLN A 578 9.73 -1.76 32.10
C GLN A 578 9.20 -0.35 31.80
N GLY A 579 8.16 -0.24 30.97
CA GLY A 579 7.49 1.04 30.73
C GLY A 579 6.57 1.43 31.89
N PHE A 580 5.69 2.39 31.67
CA PHE A 580 4.81 2.90 32.71
C PHE A 580 3.70 1.92 33.12
N GLU A 581 3.64 1.61 34.41
CA GLU A 581 2.61 0.87 35.13
C GLU A 581 1.99 1.73 36.24
N ARG A 582 0.77 1.40 36.71
CA ARG A 582 0.07 2.10 37.80
C ARG A 582 0.59 1.65 39.17
N GLY A 583 1.22 2.55 39.93
CA GLY A 583 1.74 2.26 41.27
C GLY A 583 0.83 2.69 42.43
N CYS A 584 0.01 3.74 42.24
CA CYS A 584 -1.00 4.20 43.21
C CYS A 584 -2.09 5.05 42.53
N ILE A 585 -3.29 5.08 43.12
CA ILE A 585 -4.35 6.08 42.87
C ILE A 585 -4.66 6.74 44.21
N PHE A 586 -4.93 8.05 44.23
CA PHE A 586 -5.45 8.73 45.43
C PHE A 586 -6.51 9.77 45.05
N ALA A 587 -7.44 10.03 45.96
CA ALA A 587 -8.54 10.96 45.75
C ALA A 587 -8.23 12.33 46.36
N GLN A 588 -8.47 13.41 45.60
CA GLN A 588 -8.68 14.74 46.18
C GLN A 588 -10.17 15.10 46.05
N ARG A 589 -10.83 15.38 47.18
CA ARG A 589 -12.29 15.52 47.27
C ARG A 589 -12.73 16.69 48.15
N VAL A 590 -14.05 16.88 48.26
CA VAL A 590 -14.68 17.69 49.30
C VAL A 590 -15.70 16.87 50.10
N ASP A 591 -16.19 17.42 51.21
CA ASP A 591 -17.29 16.82 51.98
C ASP A 591 -18.60 16.88 51.18
N ILE A 592 -19.15 15.71 50.87
CA ILE A 592 -20.43 15.51 50.18
C ILE A 592 -21.19 14.44 50.95
N HIS A 593 -22.45 14.72 51.30
CA HIS A 593 -23.31 13.80 52.02
C HIS A 593 -24.17 13.02 51.02
N ALA A 594 -23.82 11.76 50.79
CA ALA A 594 -24.60 10.82 50.00
C ALA A 594 -25.84 10.31 50.78
N GLY A 595 -26.82 9.72 50.08
CA GLY A 595 -28.01 9.11 50.68
C GLY A 595 -29.12 10.08 51.13
N GLU A 596 -28.81 11.37 51.34
CA GLU A 596 -29.78 12.36 51.88
C GLU A 596 -30.73 12.98 50.84
N TYR A 597 -30.97 12.35 49.68
CA TYR A 597 -31.92 12.88 48.69
C TYR A 597 -33.36 12.42 48.98
N ASN A 598 -34.19 13.32 49.49
CA ASN A 598 -35.62 13.08 49.63
C ASN A 598 -36.31 13.14 48.25
N VAL A 599 -36.57 11.98 47.66
CA VAL A 599 -37.33 11.80 46.40
C VAL A 599 -38.80 12.27 46.52
N GLY A 600 -39.29 12.45 47.75
CA GLY A 600 -40.68 12.77 48.09
C GLY A 600 -41.44 11.56 48.65
N ASP A 601 -42.59 11.83 49.28
CA ASP A 601 -43.45 10.78 49.88
C ASP A 601 -43.94 9.78 48.82
N PHE A 602 -44.22 10.25 47.61
CA PHE A 602 -44.71 9.45 46.48
C PHE A 602 -43.99 9.82 45.17
N GLN A 603 -43.62 8.81 44.38
CA GLN A 603 -43.22 8.98 42.99
C GLN A 603 -44.22 8.26 42.10
N LEU A 604 -44.47 8.83 40.93
CA LEU A 604 -45.27 8.20 39.89
C LEU A 604 -44.52 8.39 38.57
N TRP A 605 -44.26 7.29 37.86
CA TRP A 605 -43.75 7.30 36.49
C TRP A 605 -44.53 6.27 35.66
N VAL A 606 -44.50 6.43 34.34
CA VAL A 606 -45.35 5.64 33.44
C VAL A 606 -44.59 5.26 32.18
N ASN A 607 -44.47 3.96 31.97
CA ASN A 607 -44.00 3.39 30.72
C ASN A 607 -45.22 2.95 29.90
N SER A 608 -45.11 2.95 28.58
CA SER A 608 -46.10 2.37 27.67
C SER A 608 -45.50 1.16 26.95
N ASP A 609 -46.36 0.29 26.43
CA ASP A 609 -45.96 -0.82 25.55
C ASP A 609 -45.66 -0.38 24.10
N LYS A 610 -45.82 0.92 23.81
CA LYS A 610 -45.78 1.57 22.48
C LYS A 610 -45.52 3.05 22.70
N ASP A 611 -44.79 3.70 21.79
CA ASP A 611 -44.88 5.17 21.61
C ASP A 611 -45.46 5.55 20.24
N TRP A 612 -45.50 4.58 19.32
CA TRP A 612 -46.03 4.72 17.97
C TRP A 612 -47.15 3.70 17.73
N ILE A 613 -48.31 4.14 17.25
CA ILE A 613 -49.53 3.32 17.15
C ILE A 613 -50.34 3.56 15.86
N ILE A 614 -51.29 2.67 15.52
CA ILE A 614 -52.35 2.98 14.54
C ILE A 614 -53.43 3.86 15.18
N ASN A 615 -54.06 4.72 14.38
CA ASN A 615 -55.32 5.35 14.75
C ASN A 615 -56.38 4.30 15.17
N GLY A 616 -56.75 4.33 16.45
CA GLY A 616 -57.71 3.41 17.08
C GLY A 616 -57.09 2.23 17.84
N ASP A 617 -55.76 2.09 17.89
CA ASP A 617 -55.11 1.09 18.73
C ASP A 617 -55.19 1.46 20.22
N THR A 618 -55.29 0.42 21.05
CA THR A 618 -55.20 0.51 22.51
C THR A 618 -53.74 0.52 22.96
N VAL A 619 -53.33 1.54 23.71
CA VAL A 619 -52.05 1.59 24.44
C VAL A 619 -52.25 1.01 25.84
N ASN A 620 -51.31 0.20 26.32
CA ASN A 620 -51.23 -0.26 27.71
C ASN A 620 -50.13 0.53 28.43
N TYR A 621 -50.52 1.28 29.45
CA TYR A 621 -49.63 2.03 30.33
C TYR A 621 -49.38 1.22 31.60
N SER A 622 -48.10 1.00 31.93
CA SER A 622 -47.67 0.53 33.24
C SER A 622 -47.39 1.74 34.13
N ILE A 623 -48.32 2.04 35.03
CA ILE A 623 -48.25 3.16 35.96
C ILE A 623 -47.57 2.65 37.23
N PHE A 624 -46.29 2.95 37.36
CA PHE A 624 -45.54 2.62 38.56
C PHE A 624 -45.73 3.71 39.61
N ILE A 625 -46.04 3.30 40.84
CA ILE A 625 -46.19 4.21 41.98
C ILE A 625 -45.38 3.71 43.16
N ARG A 626 -44.43 4.52 43.60
CA ARG A 626 -43.61 4.30 44.80
C ARG A 626 -44.24 5.07 45.96
N ASN A 627 -44.33 4.44 47.12
CA ASN A 627 -44.65 5.07 48.40
C ASN A 627 -43.43 4.93 49.32
N ASN A 628 -42.77 6.04 49.66
CA ASN A 628 -41.63 6.07 50.58
C ASN A 628 -42.04 6.28 52.04
N THR A 629 -43.34 6.45 52.34
CA THR A 629 -43.80 6.67 53.71
C THR A 629 -43.87 5.36 54.51
N ASP A 630 -43.84 5.49 55.84
CA ASP A 630 -43.99 4.40 56.81
C ASP A 630 -45.44 3.92 56.97
N THR A 631 -46.38 4.43 56.17
CA THR A 631 -47.81 4.09 56.23
C THR A 631 -48.36 3.68 54.85
N SER A 632 -49.45 2.90 54.82
CA SER A 632 -50.10 2.55 53.56
C SER A 632 -51.03 3.67 53.08
N PHE A 633 -50.78 4.14 51.85
CA PHE A 633 -51.62 5.13 51.18
C PHE A 633 -52.86 4.47 50.58
N ASN A 634 -53.99 5.19 50.60
CA ASN A 634 -55.21 4.80 49.92
C ASN A 634 -55.80 6.02 49.19
N GLY A 635 -55.99 5.92 47.88
CA GLY A 635 -56.42 7.02 47.03
C GLY A 635 -56.76 6.56 45.62
N LYS A 636 -56.43 7.40 44.63
CA LYS A 636 -56.77 7.20 43.22
C LYS A 636 -55.75 7.82 42.28
N VAL A 637 -55.63 7.26 41.07
CA VAL A 637 -54.93 7.89 39.94
C VAL A 637 -55.97 8.50 39.02
N ILE A 638 -55.86 9.80 38.73
CA ILE A 638 -56.68 10.52 37.76
C ILE A 638 -55.92 10.60 36.43
N ILE A 639 -56.63 10.42 35.32
CA ILE A 639 -56.05 10.28 33.98
C ILE A 639 -56.60 11.37 33.06
N GLY A 640 -55.71 12.06 32.36
CA GLY A 640 -56.04 13.18 31.46
C GLY A 640 -55.28 13.12 30.14
N VAL A 641 -55.74 13.86 29.13
CA VAL A 641 -55.08 13.96 27.82
C VAL A 641 -55.10 15.37 27.26
N HIS A 642 -54.25 15.57 26.25
CA HIS A 642 -53.94 16.86 25.65
C HIS A 642 -53.76 16.72 24.13
N GLU A 643 -54.69 17.28 23.34
CA GLU A 643 -54.69 17.13 21.87
C GLU A 643 -53.66 18.05 21.17
N GLN A 644 -53.31 17.72 19.91
CA GLN A 644 -52.30 18.43 19.11
C GLN A 644 -52.37 19.96 19.22
N ASN A 645 -51.19 20.58 19.36
CA ASN A 645 -50.98 22.02 19.54
C ASN A 645 -51.65 22.64 20.78
N GLY A 646 -52.08 21.82 21.76
CA GLY A 646 -52.53 22.25 23.08
C GLY A 646 -53.87 22.97 23.12
N SER A 647 -54.76 22.63 22.19
CA SER A 647 -56.05 23.29 22.02
C SER A 647 -57.11 22.88 23.07
N ARG A 648 -56.89 21.75 23.76
CA ARG A 648 -57.84 21.14 24.70
C ARG A 648 -57.11 20.26 25.71
N TRP A 649 -57.45 20.43 26.98
CA TRP A 649 -57.11 19.56 28.10
C TRP A 649 -58.40 18.95 28.66
N GLU A 650 -58.39 17.67 28.99
CA GLU A 650 -59.51 17.03 29.70
C GLU A 650 -59.09 15.83 30.54
N VAL A 651 -59.78 15.67 31.68
CA VAL A 651 -59.77 14.44 32.48
C VAL A 651 -60.72 13.44 31.82
N VAL A 652 -60.25 12.22 31.61
CA VAL A 652 -60.94 11.18 30.83
C VAL A 652 -61.32 9.95 31.65
N ASP A 653 -60.57 9.65 32.71
CA ASP A 653 -60.67 8.37 33.42
C ASP A 653 -60.04 8.44 34.82
N SER A 654 -60.25 7.40 35.63
CA SER A 654 -59.62 7.28 36.95
C SER A 654 -59.54 5.84 37.45
N LEU A 655 -58.38 5.45 37.96
CA LEU A 655 -58.21 4.23 38.77
C LEU A 655 -58.51 4.58 40.23
N THR A 656 -59.63 4.09 40.77
CA THR A 656 -60.06 4.31 42.16
C THR A 656 -59.63 3.18 43.09
N ASP A 657 -59.71 3.41 44.41
CA ASP A 657 -59.37 2.43 45.46
C ASP A 657 -57.95 1.85 45.37
N VAL A 658 -57.03 2.68 44.87
CA VAL A 658 -55.59 2.38 44.79
C VAL A 658 -55.02 2.35 46.20
N SER A 659 -54.59 1.16 46.63
CA SER A 659 -53.92 0.94 47.92
C SER A 659 -52.43 0.68 47.68
N ILE A 660 -51.56 1.49 48.28
CA ILE A 660 -50.11 1.41 48.13
C ILE A 660 -49.53 1.08 49.51
N PRO A 661 -48.88 -0.08 49.71
CA PRO A 661 -48.23 -0.38 50.99
C PRO A 661 -47.14 0.64 51.34
N SER A 662 -46.79 0.74 52.62
CA SER A 662 -45.61 1.48 53.08
C SER A 662 -44.33 0.90 52.46
N ASP A 663 -43.38 1.75 52.09
CA ASP A 663 -42.07 1.34 51.53
C ASP A 663 -42.16 0.40 50.30
N ALA A 664 -43.19 0.57 49.46
CA ALA A 664 -43.46 -0.32 48.33
C ALA A 664 -43.53 0.40 46.99
N ILE A 665 -43.26 -0.35 45.91
CA ILE A 665 -43.65 -0.01 44.54
C ILE A 665 -44.86 -0.89 44.18
N ILE A 666 -45.86 -0.30 43.52
CA ILE A 666 -46.89 -1.03 42.79
C ILE A 666 -46.82 -0.68 41.31
N ASN A 667 -47.22 -1.60 40.43
CA ASN A 667 -47.54 -1.32 39.04
C ASN A 667 -49.07 -1.43 38.86
N LEU A 668 -49.68 -0.40 38.26
CA LEU A 668 -51.08 -0.39 37.88
C LEU A 668 -51.18 -0.31 36.36
N HIS A 669 -51.90 -1.25 35.75
CA HIS A 669 -52.11 -1.25 34.31
C HIS A 669 -53.35 -0.42 33.94
N TYR A 670 -53.18 0.53 33.03
CA TYR A 670 -54.27 1.26 32.39
C TYR A 670 -54.22 1.04 30.88
N GLN A 671 -55.37 0.86 30.23
CA GLN A 671 -55.43 0.67 28.78
C GLN A 671 -56.45 1.61 28.13
N ARG A 672 -56.07 2.24 27.01
CA ARG A 672 -56.97 3.17 26.28
C ARG A 672 -56.72 3.18 24.77
N PRO A 673 -57.78 3.13 23.93
CA PRO A 673 -57.69 3.41 22.50
C PRO A 673 -57.44 4.90 22.21
N LEU A 674 -56.45 5.20 21.38
CA LEU A 674 -56.10 6.56 20.97
C LEU A 674 -56.35 6.79 19.47
N PHE A 675 -56.96 7.93 19.14
CA PHE A 675 -57.38 8.30 17.78
C PHE A 675 -56.69 9.56 17.24
N LEU A 676 -55.85 10.19 18.07
CA LEU A 676 -55.02 11.35 17.76
C LEU A 676 -53.70 11.22 18.55
N SER A 677 -52.60 11.73 17.98
CA SER A 677 -51.33 11.95 18.67
C SER A 677 -51.54 12.84 19.91
N THR A 678 -51.21 12.34 21.11
CA THR A 678 -51.52 12.99 22.39
C THR A 678 -50.57 12.54 23.50
N SER A 679 -50.38 13.39 24.51
CA SER A 679 -49.75 12.98 25.77
C SER A 679 -50.81 12.60 26.79
N THR A 680 -50.71 11.41 27.36
CA THR A 680 -51.57 10.96 28.46
C THR A 680 -50.88 11.26 29.78
N TYR A 681 -51.62 11.90 30.69
CA TYR A 681 -51.17 12.37 31.99
C TYR A 681 -51.81 11.54 33.10
N PHE A 682 -51.06 11.36 34.19
CA PHE A 682 -51.45 10.56 35.35
C PHE A 682 -51.11 11.34 36.63
N GLY A 683 -52.06 11.47 37.55
CA GLY A 683 -51.87 12.17 38.82
C GLY A 683 -52.45 11.40 40.01
N LEU A 684 -51.64 11.20 41.06
CA LEU A 684 -52.03 10.57 42.32
C LEU A 684 -52.72 11.58 43.25
N TYR A 685 -53.91 11.23 43.75
CA TYR A 685 -54.69 12.07 44.68
C TYR A 685 -55.32 11.22 45.79
N HIS A 686 -55.65 11.86 46.92
CA HIS A 686 -56.55 11.28 47.91
C HIS A 686 -57.96 11.06 47.32
N ASN A 687 -58.71 10.10 47.87
CA ASN A 687 -60.01 9.71 47.33
C ASN A 687 -61.09 10.81 47.39
N ASP A 688 -60.99 11.73 48.35
CA ASP A 688 -61.91 12.84 48.60
C ASP A 688 -61.65 14.11 47.77
N GLU A 689 -60.50 14.20 47.07
CA GLU A 689 -60.26 15.32 46.15
C GLU A 689 -61.21 15.26 44.93
N VAL A 690 -61.71 16.40 44.48
CA VAL A 690 -62.73 16.51 43.41
C VAL A 690 -62.42 17.59 42.38
N SER A 691 -61.33 18.35 42.56
CA SER A 691 -60.83 19.33 41.61
C SER A 691 -59.39 18.97 41.23
N TYR A 692 -59.05 19.07 39.95
CA TYR A 692 -57.73 18.75 39.44
C TYR A 692 -57.28 19.85 38.48
N SER A 693 -56.07 20.37 38.66
CA SER A 693 -55.51 21.42 37.81
C SER A 693 -55.04 20.91 36.44
N ASP A 694 -54.90 21.83 35.48
CA ASP A 694 -54.33 21.53 34.17
C ASP A 694 -52.95 20.88 34.31
N TYR A 695 -52.76 19.73 33.65
CA TYR A 695 -51.54 18.91 33.73
C TYR A 695 -51.22 18.39 35.15
N PHE A 696 -52.24 18.27 36.01
CA PHE A 696 -52.16 17.70 37.37
C PHE A 696 -51.06 18.30 38.26
N ARG A 697 -50.87 19.62 38.21
CA ARG A 697 -49.83 20.36 38.98
C ARG A 697 -50.05 20.33 40.50
N ASP A 698 -51.19 19.83 40.93
CA ASP A 698 -51.69 19.70 42.30
C ASP A 698 -51.75 18.23 42.78
N ALA A 699 -51.34 17.27 41.96
CA ALA A 699 -51.22 15.86 42.37
C ALA A 699 -50.06 15.62 43.34
N MET A 700 -50.20 14.60 44.19
CA MET A 700 -49.18 14.15 45.15
C MET A 700 -47.96 13.54 44.46
N GLY A 701 -48.17 12.94 43.29
CA GLY A 701 -47.16 12.47 42.35
C GLY A 701 -47.79 12.43 40.96
N ARG A 702 -47.02 12.74 39.90
CA ARG A 702 -47.56 12.86 38.54
C ARG A 702 -46.55 12.50 37.46
N ALA A 703 -47.06 12.00 36.34
CA ALA A 703 -46.28 11.70 35.13
C ALA A 703 -47.09 12.00 33.87
N GLN A 704 -46.40 11.90 32.73
CA GLN A 704 -46.99 11.91 31.39
C GLN A 704 -46.23 10.89 30.52
N ARG A 705 -46.90 10.31 29.52
CA ARG A 705 -46.25 9.58 28.41
C ARG A 705 -46.85 10.11 27.10
N GLY A 706 -45.99 10.44 26.14
CA GLY A 706 -46.40 10.90 24.80
C GLY A 706 -46.64 9.70 23.90
N ILE A 707 -47.77 9.63 23.21
CA ILE A 707 -48.05 8.59 22.22
C ILE A 707 -48.44 9.23 20.89
N TRP A 708 -47.74 8.86 19.84
CA TRP A 708 -47.90 9.40 18.50
C TRP A 708 -48.52 8.36 17.56
N ILE A 709 -49.39 8.79 16.66
CA ILE A 709 -49.91 7.90 15.61
C ILE A 709 -48.85 7.80 14.50
N SER A 710 -48.44 6.58 14.19
CA SER A 710 -47.56 6.26 13.07
C SER A 710 -48.29 6.47 11.74
N GLU A 711 -47.63 7.15 10.80
CA GLU A 711 -48.11 7.28 9.42
C GLU A 711 -47.89 5.99 8.59
N SER A 712 -47.20 4.98 9.11
CA SER A 712 -46.96 3.70 8.43
C SER A 712 -46.66 2.57 9.44
N PRO A 713 -47.69 1.86 9.92
CA PRO A 713 -47.60 0.95 11.08
C PRO A 713 -47.36 -0.54 10.75
N ILE A 714 -47.26 -0.89 9.46
CA ILE A 714 -46.94 -2.27 9.04
C ILE A 714 -45.60 -2.23 8.33
N GLU A 715 -44.62 -2.91 8.91
CA GLU A 715 -43.29 -2.99 8.32
C GLU A 715 -43.31 -3.90 7.10
N LEU A 716 -42.88 -3.34 5.97
CA LEU A 716 -42.85 -4.02 4.69
C LEU A 716 -41.42 -3.94 4.13
N VAL A 717 -40.60 -4.92 4.50
CA VAL A 717 -39.22 -5.03 4.02
C VAL A 717 -39.19 -5.90 2.77
N ILE A 718 -38.57 -5.36 1.72
CA ILE A 718 -38.22 -6.11 0.52
C ILE A 718 -36.71 -6.38 0.59
N SER A 719 -36.36 -7.64 0.88
CA SER A 719 -35.01 -8.18 0.89
C SER A 719 -34.81 -9.16 -0.28
N ARG A 720 -33.59 -9.70 -0.41
CA ARG A 720 -33.07 -10.35 -1.61
C ARG A 720 -32.12 -11.46 -1.18
N ASP A 721 -31.99 -12.54 -1.96
CA ASP A 721 -31.00 -13.60 -1.68
C ASP A 721 -29.54 -13.12 -1.79
N LYS A 722 -29.29 -11.99 -2.48
CA LYS A 722 -27.95 -11.42 -2.68
C LYS A 722 -27.93 -9.90 -2.90
N PRO A 723 -26.77 -9.23 -2.70
CA PRO A 723 -26.62 -7.79 -2.91
C PRO A 723 -26.76 -7.34 -4.37
N GLY A 724 -26.61 -8.24 -5.36
CA GLY A 724 -26.84 -7.98 -6.78
C GLY A 724 -26.88 -9.26 -7.62
N TYR A 725 -27.40 -9.15 -8.84
CA TYR A 725 -27.68 -10.29 -9.75
C TYR A 725 -26.98 -10.11 -11.09
N ILE A 726 -26.22 -11.11 -11.54
CA ILE A 726 -25.59 -11.11 -12.86
C ILE A 726 -26.67 -11.36 -13.93
N MET A 727 -26.97 -10.34 -14.72
CA MET A 727 -28.05 -10.35 -15.70
C MET A 727 -27.84 -11.43 -16.77
N GLY A 728 -28.82 -12.33 -16.93
CA GLY A 728 -28.78 -13.48 -17.84
C GLY A 728 -28.12 -14.75 -17.27
N ARG A 729 -27.58 -14.70 -16.05
CA ARG A 729 -27.02 -15.85 -15.33
C ARG A 729 -27.80 -16.18 -14.06
N ASP A 730 -28.24 -15.15 -13.34
CA ASP A 730 -28.85 -15.27 -12.03
C ASP A 730 -30.38 -15.20 -12.08
N THR A 731 -31.05 -16.17 -11.43
CA THR A 731 -32.46 -16.05 -11.06
C THR A 731 -32.61 -15.04 -9.92
N ILE A 732 -33.63 -14.17 -10.00
CA ILE A 732 -33.89 -13.18 -8.96
C ILE A 732 -34.83 -13.79 -7.92
N VAL A 733 -34.40 -13.88 -6.66
CA VAL A 733 -35.27 -14.29 -5.54
C VAL A 733 -35.55 -13.10 -4.63
N ASN A 734 -36.79 -12.63 -4.69
CA ASN A 734 -37.26 -11.47 -3.96
C ASN A 734 -38.04 -11.89 -2.71
N PHE A 735 -37.55 -11.49 -1.54
CA PHE A 735 -38.18 -11.78 -0.26
C PHE A 735 -39.00 -10.58 0.21
N THR A 736 -40.33 -10.72 0.23
CA THR A 736 -41.23 -9.74 0.83
C THR A 736 -41.54 -10.17 2.25
N ARG A 737 -40.89 -9.54 3.24
CA ARG A 737 -41.21 -9.70 4.67
C ARG A 737 -42.27 -8.67 5.05
N VAL A 738 -43.37 -9.14 5.63
CA VAL A 738 -44.38 -8.29 6.26
C VAL A 738 -44.43 -8.63 7.73
N VAL A 739 -44.16 -7.64 8.59
CA VAL A 739 -44.24 -7.76 10.05
C VAL A 739 -45.42 -6.90 10.52
N ASN A 740 -46.37 -7.53 11.20
CA ASN A 740 -47.46 -6.78 11.83
C ASN A 740 -46.98 -6.14 13.15
N LYS A 741 -46.31 -4.99 13.02
CA LYS A 741 -45.97 -4.09 14.15
C LYS A 741 -47.19 -3.37 14.76
N SER A 742 -48.38 -3.97 14.61
CA SER A 742 -49.58 -3.56 15.33
C SER A 742 -50.02 -4.69 16.25
N PHE A 743 -50.29 -4.30 17.49
CA PHE A 743 -50.49 -5.12 18.67
C PHE A 743 -51.91 -5.72 18.71
N SER A 744 -52.33 -6.27 17.57
CA SER A 744 -53.68 -6.77 17.32
C SER A 744 -53.70 -7.63 16.08
N GLN A 745 -54.42 -8.77 16.14
CA GLN A 745 -54.60 -9.62 14.97
C GLN A 745 -55.45 -8.90 13.91
N ARG A 746 -54.95 -8.80 12.67
CA ARG A 746 -55.59 -8.06 11.57
C ARG A 746 -55.45 -8.79 10.23
N GLU A 747 -56.49 -8.68 9.40
CA GLU A 747 -56.49 -9.17 8.02
C GLU A 747 -55.95 -8.10 7.06
N PHE A 748 -54.96 -8.47 6.25
CA PHE A 748 -54.28 -7.64 5.28
C PHE A 748 -54.32 -8.26 3.89
N ILE A 749 -54.53 -7.43 2.86
CA ILE A 749 -54.40 -7.82 1.46
C ILE A 749 -53.07 -7.28 0.96
N ILE A 750 -52.18 -8.18 0.52
CA ILE A 750 -50.80 -7.87 0.12
C ILE A 750 -50.68 -8.11 -1.38
N ASN A 751 -50.44 -7.04 -2.15
CA ASN A 751 -50.15 -7.13 -3.57
C ASN A 751 -48.63 -7.03 -3.79
N ARG A 752 -48.05 -8.05 -4.42
CA ARG A 752 -46.62 -8.18 -4.70
C ARG A 752 -46.39 -7.99 -6.20
N TYR A 753 -45.44 -7.15 -6.58
CA TYR A 753 -45.23 -6.69 -7.95
C TYR A 753 -43.75 -6.69 -8.36
N PHE A 754 -43.53 -6.86 -9.65
CA PHE A 754 -42.27 -6.57 -10.33
C PHE A 754 -42.49 -5.41 -11.29
N TYR A 755 -41.63 -4.41 -11.29
CA TYR A 755 -41.67 -3.31 -12.25
C TYR A 755 -40.43 -3.33 -13.15
N ASN A 756 -40.68 -3.38 -14.46
CA ASN A 756 -39.68 -3.34 -15.51
C ASN A 756 -40.35 -2.80 -16.79
N ASN A 757 -40.24 -1.49 -17.05
CA ASN A 757 -40.96 -0.74 -18.09
C ASN A 757 -42.52 -0.74 -18.00
N GLY A 758 -43.12 -1.79 -17.44
CA GLY A 758 -44.50 -1.89 -16.96
C GLY A 758 -44.57 -2.53 -15.56
N LEU A 759 -45.75 -2.50 -14.93
CA LEU A 759 -45.99 -3.11 -13.61
C LEU A 759 -46.66 -4.48 -13.77
N TYR A 760 -45.97 -5.53 -13.35
CA TYR A 760 -46.42 -6.91 -13.36
C TYR A 760 -46.81 -7.33 -11.94
N LEU A 761 -47.98 -7.95 -11.77
CA LEU A 761 -48.39 -8.55 -10.49
C LEU A 761 -47.75 -9.94 -10.37
N LEU A 762 -46.98 -10.16 -9.31
CA LEU A 762 -46.39 -11.45 -8.94
C LEU A 762 -47.41 -12.30 -8.15
N GLY A 763 -48.12 -11.67 -7.22
CA GLY A 763 -49.16 -12.31 -6.42
C GLY A 763 -50.03 -11.32 -5.65
N THR A 764 -51.22 -11.79 -5.26
CA THR A 764 -52.09 -11.11 -4.29
C THR A 764 -52.47 -12.15 -3.24
N ASP A 765 -52.16 -11.86 -1.99
CA ASP A 765 -52.39 -12.76 -0.86
C ASP A 765 -53.22 -12.05 0.21
N THR A 766 -54.20 -12.74 0.78
CA THR A 766 -54.87 -12.29 2.00
C THR A 766 -54.27 -13.06 3.16
N VAL A 767 -53.72 -12.35 4.15
CA VAL A 767 -53.14 -12.93 5.36
C VAL A 767 -53.79 -12.34 6.60
N GLU A 768 -53.94 -13.17 7.62
CA GLU A 768 -54.36 -12.76 8.95
C GLU A 768 -53.12 -12.88 9.85
N LEU A 769 -52.58 -11.75 10.30
CA LEU A 769 -51.36 -11.69 11.11
C LEU A 769 -51.73 -11.25 12.53
N GLY A 770 -51.28 -11.99 13.54
CA GLY A 770 -51.28 -11.61 14.95
C GLY A 770 -50.30 -10.47 15.26
N GLU A 771 -50.13 -10.20 16.55
CA GLU A 771 -49.17 -9.23 17.09
C GLU A 771 -47.72 -9.70 16.84
N GLU A 772 -46.89 -8.85 16.23
CA GLU A 772 -45.54 -9.14 15.71
C GLU A 772 -45.42 -10.32 14.72
N ASP A 773 -46.55 -10.90 14.29
CA ASP A 773 -46.55 -12.00 13.32
C ASP A 773 -45.88 -11.55 12.01
N THR A 774 -44.93 -12.36 11.58
CA THR A 774 -44.16 -12.15 10.36
C THR A 774 -44.56 -13.17 9.30
N VAL A 775 -44.98 -12.70 8.13
CA VAL A 775 -45.09 -13.54 6.93
C VAL A 775 -43.98 -13.19 5.94
N LEU A 776 -43.38 -14.22 5.36
CA LEU A 776 -42.34 -14.12 4.34
C LEU A 776 -42.83 -14.72 3.03
N PHE A 777 -42.90 -13.93 1.98
CA PHE A 777 -43.14 -14.39 0.62
C PHE A 777 -41.84 -14.43 -0.16
N ALA A 778 -41.57 -15.54 -0.86
CA ALA A 778 -40.45 -15.67 -1.78
C ALA A 778 -40.95 -15.67 -3.23
N ASP A 779 -40.63 -14.62 -3.98
CA ASP A 779 -40.95 -14.49 -5.40
C ASP A 779 -39.71 -14.81 -6.25
N THR A 780 -39.81 -15.88 -7.04
CA THR A 780 -38.77 -16.26 -8.02
C THR A 780 -39.09 -15.65 -9.38
N ILE A 781 -38.21 -14.79 -9.88
CA ILE A 781 -38.35 -14.10 -11.16
C ILE A 781 -37.25 -14.58 -12.12
N PHE A 782 -37.67 -15.23 -13.19
CA PHE A 782 -36.80 -15.74 -14.26
C PHE A 782 -36.44 -14.60 -15.23
N ALA A 783 -35.14 -14.39 -15.45
CA ALA A 783 -34.58 -13.26 -16.20
C ALA A 783 -34.39 -13.58 -17.70
N ASP A 784 -35.44 -14.10 -18.33
CA ASP A 784 -35.39 -14.78 -19.63
C ASP A 784 -35.37 -13.80 -20.82
N GLU A 785 -34.21 -13.17 -21.05
CA GLU A 785 -33.88 -12.29 -22.18
C GLU A 785 -34.79 -11.03 -22.32
N PRO A 786 -34.82 -10.31 -23.46
CA PRO A 786 -34.33 -8.93 -23.57
C PRO A 786 -35.23 -7.81 -23.00
N ASP A 787 -36.29 -8.12 -22.25
CA ASP A 787 -37.24 -7.13 -21.74
C ASP A 787 -36.71 -6.35 -20.51
N PHE A 788 -35.70 -6.86 -19.79
CA PHE A 788 -35.16 -6.30 -18.53
C PHE A 788 -34.27 -5.04 -18.73
N LEU A 789 -34.71 -4.10 -19.56
CA LEU A 789 -33.91 -2.97 -20.04
C LEU A 789 -34.52 -1.62 -19.62
N GLY A 790 -34.14 -1.13 -18.43
CA GLY A 790 -34.48 0.23 -17.99
C GLY A 790 -33.85 0.62 -16.66
N ASN A 791 -33.56 1.91 -16.47
CA ASN A 791 -32.91 2.47 -15.26
C ASN A 791 -33.80 2.46 -13.99
N ARG A 792 -34.90 1.70 -14.00
CA ARG A 792 -35.92 1.62 -12.94
C ARG A 792 -36.50 0.21 -12.90
N ILE A 793 -35.66 -0.76 -12.57
CA ILE A 793 -36.09 -2.14 -12.31
C ILE A 793 -36.15 -2.33 -10.79
N TYR A 794 -37.34 -2.62 -10.28
CA TYR A 794 -37.57 -2.75 -8.85
C TYR A 794 -38.70 -3.73 -8.57
N THR A 795 -38.58 -4.46 -7.46
CA THR A 795 -39.70 -5.16 -6.84
C THR A 795 -40.45 -4.20 -5.92
N LYS A 796 -41.76 -4.37 -5.83
CA LYS A 796 -42.66 -3.49 -5.09
C LYS A 796 -43.73 -4.32 -4.40
N ALA A 797 -44.11 -3.95 -3.18
CA ALA A 797 -45.26 -4.50 -2.51
C ALA A 797 -46.15 -3.38 -1.96
N GLU A 798 -47.45 -3.64 -1.86
CA GLU A 798 -48.46 -2.73 -1.31
C GLU A 798 -49.42 -3.51 -0.41
N ILE A 799 -49.68 -2.98 0.79
CA ILE A 799 -50.56 -3.56 1.79
C ILE A 799 -51.83 -2.73 1.89
N PHE A 800 -52.97 -3.39 1.92
CA PHE A 800 -54.30 -2.80 2.08
C PHE A 800 -55.03 -3.45 3.26
N THR A 801 -55.90 -2.69 3.93
CA THR A 801 -56.92 -3.27 4.82
C THR A 801 -57.92 -4.09 4.02
N SER A 802 -58.66 -4.99 4.68
CA SER A 802 -59.85 -5.64 4.12
C SER A 802 -60.95 -4.65 3.66
N GLY A 803 -60.93 -3.40 4.15
CA GLY A 803 -61.74 -2.29 3.66
C GLY A 803 -61.21 -1.58 2.40
N GLY A 804 -60.07 -2.02 1.84
CA GLY A 804 -59.47 -1.47 0.61
C GLY A 804 -58.61 -0.21 0.80
N MET A 805 -58.30 0.20 2.04
CA MET A 805 -57.43 1.34 2.31
C MET A 805 -55.96 0.90 2.30
N MET A 806 -55.12 1.52 1.47
CA MET A 806 -53.68 1.27 1.47
C MET A 806 -53.05 1.74 2.79
N ILE A 807 -52.23 0.89 3.40
CA ILE A 807 -51.60 1.11 4.72
C ILE A 807 -50.11 1.40 4.57
N SER A 808 -49.42 0.61 3.77
CA SER A 808 -47.97 0.61 3.63
C SER A 808 -47.59 0.18 2.21
N ARG A 809 -46.43 0.65 1.73
CA ARG A 809 -45.86 0.24 0.44
C ARG A 809 -44.34 0.31 0.51
N SER A 810 -43.69 -0.60 -0.20
CA SER A 810 -42.25 -0.70 -0.26
C SER A 810 -41.82 -0.96 -1.69
N ALA A 811 -40.65 -0.46 -2.06
CA ALA A 811 -40.05 -0.71 -3.37
C ALA A 811 -38.53 -0.76 -3.22
N LYS A 812 -37.91 -1.86 -3.67
CA LYS A 812 -36.45 -2.03 -3.64
C LYS A 812 -35.93 -2.12 -5.06
N MET A 813 -35.08 -1.16 -5.43
CA MET A 813 -34.33 -1.22 -6.69
C MET A 813 -33.50 -2.50 -6.73
N LEU A 814 -33.52 -3.18 -7.87
CA LEU A 814 -32.69 -4.36 -8.11
C LEU A 814 -31.32 -3.91 -8.61
N ASN A 815 -30.28 -4.38 -7.94
CA ASN A 815 -28.91 -4.18 -8.36
C ASN A 815 -28.57 -5.23 -9.41
N LEU A 816 -28.76 -4.88 -10.69
CA LEU A 816 -28.36 -5.73 -11.81
C LEU A 816 -26.87 -5.48 -12.10
N LEU A 817 -26.08 -6.51 -11.89
CA LEU A 817 -24.69 -6.59 -12.28
C LEU A 817 -24.61 -7.06 -13.72
N TYR A 818 -23.71 -6.45 -14.49
CA TYR A 818 -23.49 -6.78 -15.90
C TYR A 818 -22.10 -7.39 -16.07
N PRO A 819 -21.90 -8.28 -17.06
CA PRO A 819 -20.65 -9.01 -17.21
C PRO A 819 -19.49 -8.05 -17.52
N PRO A 820 -18.27 -8.33 -17.04
CA PRO A 820 -17.12 -7.47 -17.25
C PRO A 820 -16.83 -7.32 -18.74
N VAL A 821 -16.56 -6.08 -19.15
CA VAL A 821 -16.14 -5.74 -20.51
C VAL A 821 -14.65 -5.44 -20.50
N HIS A 822 -13.88 -6.13 -21.32
CA HIS A 822 -12.44 -5.96 -21.46
C HIS A 822 -12.12 -5.06 -22.65
N CYS A 823 -11.45 -3.94 -22.40
CA CYS A 823 -10.88 -3.10 -23.46
C CYS A 823 -9.55 -3.68 -23.95
N SER A 824 -9.47 -3.94 -25.26
CA SER A 824 -8.24 -4.17 -26.01
C SER A 824 -8.02 -3.02 -27.00
N LEU A 825 -6.76 -2.72 -27.35
CA LEU A 825 -6.38 -1.61 -28.22
C LEU A 825 -5.32 -2.07 -29.20
N SER A 826 -5.59 -1.90 -30.49
CA SER A 826 -4.67 -2.17 -31.59
C SER A 826 -4.38 -0.86 -32.33
N VAL A 827 -3.11 -0.46 -32.34
CA VAL A 827 -2.60 0.75 -32.99
C VAL A 827 -1.70 0.38 -34.16
N PRO A 828 -1.66 1.17 -35.25
CA PRO A 828 -0.79 0.88 -36.38
C PRO A 828 0.69 1.02 -36.02
N ASP A 829 1.57 0.31 -36.75
CA ASP A 829 3.02 0.43 -36.61
C ASP A 829 3.53 1.85 -36.89
N SER A 830 2.85 2.55 -37.80
CA SER A 830 3.14 3.92 -38.20
C SER A 830 1.86 4.73 -38.43
N PHE A 831 1.88 5.96 -37.94
CA PHE A 831 0.90 7.02 -38.15
C PHE A 831 1.36 7.94 -39.30
N ASP A 832 0.49 8.82 -39.80
CA ASP A 832 0.77 9.88 -40.76
C ASP A 832 0.43 11.25 -40.14
N TYR A 833 1.40 12.16 -40.09
CA TYR A 833 1.29 13.47 -39.44
C TYR A 833 0.16 14.33 -40.01
N SER A 834 -0.11 14.26 -41.32
CA SER A 834 -1.17 15.03 -41.99
C SER A 834 -2.34 14.17 -42.48
N GLY A 835 -2.28 12.86 -42.21
CA GLY A 835 -3.21 11.87 -42.74
C GLY A 835 -4.24 11.38 -41.72
N ASP A 836 -5.03 10.40 -42.15
CA ASP A 836 -5.98 9.69 -41.30
C ASP A 836 -5.33 8.46 -40.66
N ASN A 837 -5.54 8.31 -39.34
CA ASN A 837 -4.78 7.44 -38.47
C ASN A 837 -5.69 6.44 -37.78
N TYR A 838 -6.11 5.42 -38.52
CA TYR A 838 -7.06 4.44 -38.04
C TYR A 838 -6.45 3.50 -37.00
N PHE A 839 -7.10 3.39 -35.84
CA PHE A 839 -6.78 2.44 -34.78
C PHE A 839 -8.06 1.77 -34.27
N THR A 840 -7.94 0.55 -33.76
CA THR A 840 -9.09 -0.28 -33.39
C THR A 840 -9.11 -0.54 -31.90
N VAL A 841 -10.20 -0.14 -31.24
CA VAL A 841 -10.52 -0.61 -29.90
C VAL A 841 -11.40 -1.85 -30.03
N TRP A 842 -11.07 -2.90 -29.29
CA TRP A 842 -11.94 -4.06 -29.12
C TRP A 842 -12.58 -4.01 -27.74
N LEU A 843 -13.86 -4.36 -27.67
CA LEU A 843 -14.56 -4.67 -26.42
C LEU A 843 -14.94 -6.14 -26.47
N SER A 844 -14.52 -6.92 -25.47
CA SER A 844 -14.86 -8.33 -25.35
C SER A 844 -15.40 -8.68 -23.96
N THR A 845 -16.12 -9.80 -23.86
CA THR A 845 -16.78 -10.26 -22.63
C THR A 845 -17.06 -11.75 -22.70
N GLU A 846 -17.00 -12.44 -21.56
CA GLU A 846 -17.13 -13.90 -21.50
C GLU A 846 -18.59 -14.35 -21.73
N ASP A 847 -19.55 -13.61 -21.17
CA ASP A 847 -20.97 -13.95 -21.13
C ASP A 847 -21.76 -13.57 -22.40
N GLY A 848 -21.08 -13.09 -23.45
CA GLY A 848 -21.64 -13.04 -24.79
C GLY A 848 -22.50 -11.83 -25.17
N TYR A 849 -22.61 -10.81 -24.32
CA TYR A 849 -23.17 -9.52 -24.69
C TYR A 849 -22.44 -8.36 -24.03
N ILE A 850 -22.31 -7.25 -24.76
CA ILE A 850 -21.71 -6.00 -24.28
C ILE A 850 -22.84 -5.02 -23.97
N PRO A 851 -22.92 -4.46 -22.74
CA PRO A 851 -23.95 -3.49 -22.40
C PRO A 851 -23.85 -2.16 -23.20
N PRO A 852 -24.85 -1.27 -23.08
CA PRO A 852 -24.73 0.13 -23.45
C PRO A 852 -23.61 0.79 -22.63
N GLY A 853 -23.04 1.89 -23.11
CA GLY A 853 -21.95 2.56 -22.41
C GLY A 853 -21.25 3.60 -23.26
N VAL A 854 -20.25 4.27 -22.69
CA VAL A 854 -19.44 5.26 -23.41
C VAL A 854 -18.03 4.74 -23.54
N LEU A 855 -17.64 4.38 -24.77
CA LEU A 855 -16.25 4.16 -25.12
C LEU A 855 -15.59 5.49 -25.47
N LYS A 856 -14.78 6.02 -24.55
CA LYS A 856 -13.95 7.21 -24.77
C LYS A 856 -12.56 6.78 -25.24
N VAL A 857 -11.99 7.51 -26.18
CA VAL A 857 -10.58 7.40 -26.56
C VAL A 857 -9.91 8.76 -26.36
N THR A 858 -8.70 8.74 -25.81
CA THR A 858 -7.98 9.95 -25.40
C THR A 858 -6.48 9.81 -25.69
N GLY A 859 -5.89 10.82 -26.30
CA GLY A 859 -4.44 11.00 -26.33
C GLY A 859 -4.03 12.22 -25.51
N LYS A 860 -2.84 12.77 -25.76
CA LYS A 860 -2.43 14.01 -25.10
C LYS A 860 -3.25 15.22 -25.59
N ASP A 861 -3.42 15.32 -26.91
CA ASP A 861 -4.06 16.45 -27.61
C ASP A 861 -5.16 15.98 -28.59
N TYR A 862 -5.77 14.82 -28.27
CA TYR A 862 -6.88 14.14 -28.97
C TYR A 862 -7.90 13.63 -27.95
N ALA A 863 -9.20 13.77 -28.25
CA ALA A 863 -10.28 13.11 -27.50
C ALA A 863 -11.47 12.85 -28.43
N ASP A 864 -12.06 11.65 -28.32
CA ASP A 864 -13.22 11.21 -29.11
C ASP A 864 -14.02 10.18 -28.30
N SER A 865 -15.27 9.89 -28.68
CA SER A 865 -16.09 8.91 -27.96
C SER A 865 -17.25 8.37 -28.78
N ILE A 866 -17.48 7.05 -28.66
CA ILE A 866 -18.68 6.38 -29.14
C ILE A 866 -19.59 6.07 -27.94
N VAL A 867 -20.87 6.39 -28.09
CA VAL A 867 -21.93 5.92 -27.20
C VAL A 867 -22.53 4.66 -27.81
N ILE A 868 -22.44 3.56 -27.08
CA ILE A 868 -23.23 2.35 -27.31
C ILE A 868 -24.56 2.60 -26.59
N ASP A 869 -25.66 2.74 -27.34
CA ASP A 869 -26.97 3.10 -26.81
C ASP A 869 -27.84 1.89 -26.41
N THR A 870 -27.45 0.70 -26.87
CA THR A 870 -28.23 -0.54 -26.83
C THR A 870 -27.33 -1.74 -26.54
N PHE A 871 -27.89 -2.83 -26.01
CA PHE A 871 -27.13 -4.05 -25.73
C PHE A 871 -26.67 -4.71 -27.02
N LEU A 872 -25.36 -4.95 -27.15
CA LEU A 872 -24.76 -5.65 -28.29
C LEU A 872 -24.57 -7.12 -27.94
N PHE A 873 -25.46 -7.99 -28.41
CA PHE A 873 -25.44 -9.44 -28.14
C PHE A 873 -24.34 -10.17 -28.94
N VAL A 874 -23.09 -9.83 -28.63
CA VAL A 874 -21.86 -10.42 -29.17
C VAL A 874 -20.80 -10.58 -28.06
N ARG A 875 -19.99 -11.64 -28.13
CA ARG A 875 -18.82 -11.86 -27.24
C ARG A 875 -17.71 -10.83 -27.43
N GLU A 876 -17.63 -10.24 -28.63
CA GLU A 876 -16.61 -9.29 -29.00
C GLU A 876 -17.15 -8.34 -30.09
N THR A 877 -16.77 -7.07 -30.01
CA THR A 877 -16.98 -6.08 -31.07
C THR A 877 -15.77 -5.15 -31.20
N SER A 878 -15.67 -4.46 -32.33
CA SER A 878 -14.57 -3.53 -32.61
C SER A 878 -15.07 -2.16 -33.08
N PHE A 879 -14.43 -1.11 -32.58
CA PHE A 879 -14.65 0.27 -32.96
C PHE A 879 -13.38 0.85 -33.57
N VAL A 880 -13.46 1.30 -34.82
CA VAL A 880 -12.35 1.95 -35.53
C VAL A 880 -12.44 3.45 -35.33
N PHE A 881 -11.48 4.01 -34.61
CA PHE A 881 -11.31 5.44 -34.38
C PHE A 881 -10.21 5.99 -35.29
N ASN A 882 -10.13 7.32 -35.40
CA ASN A 882 -9.14 8.00 -36.22
C ASN A 882 -8.38 9.03 -35.36
N PHE A 883 -7.11 8.76 -35.08
CA PHE A 883 -6.27 9.58 -34.20
C PHE A 883 -5.88 10.90 -34.88
N ARG A 884 -6.75 11.91 -34.71
CA ARG A 884 -6.55 13.28 -35.21
C ARG A 884 -6.20 14.21 -34.05
N ALA A 885 -4.98 14.08 -33.53
CA ALA A 885 -4.48 15.00 -32.50
C ALA A 885 -4.36 16.42 -33.07
N SER A 886 -4.76 17.43 -32.29
CA SER A 886 -4.71 18.83 -32.71
C SER A 886 -3.27 19.37 -32.80
N GLN A 887 -2.36 18.78 -32.01
CA GLN A 887 -0.91 18.84 -32.18
C GLN A 887 -0.32 17.45 -31.90
N TRP A 888 0.77 17.12 -32.57
CA TRP A 888 1.52 15.87 -32.37
C TRP A 888 2.68 16.08 -31.40
N HIS A 889 2.94 15.10 -30.53
CA HIS A 889 3.97 15.21 -29.51
C HIS A 889 4.96 14.05 -29.47
N VAL A 890 6.18 14.37 -29.01
CA VAL A 890 7.20 13.39 -28.60
C VAL A 890 6.66 12.64 -27.37
N LYS A 891 6.70 11.30 -27.40
CA LYS A 891 6.09 10.38 -26.40
C LYS A 891 4.56 10.56 -26.18
N ASP A 892 3.79 10.68 -27.26
CA ASP A 892 2.32 10.67 -27.21
C ASP A 892 1.73 9.31 -26.76
N PHE A 893 0.42 9.21 -26.59
CA PHE A 893 -0.27 7.96 -26.25
C PHE A 893 -1.70 7.88 -26.80
N ILE A 894 -2.27 6.68 -26.80
CA ILE A 894 -3.70 6.44 -27.00
C ILE A 894 -4.22 5.61 -25.82
N LYS A 895 -5.21 6.13 -25.10
CA LYS A 895 -5.94 5.48 -24.01
C LYS A 895 -7.39 5.28 -24.42
N ALA A 896 -7.79 4.04 -24.61
CA ALA A 896 -9.18 3.63 -24.66
C ALA A 896 -9.72 3.44 -23.22
N GLN A 897 -10.94 3.92 -22.98
CA GLN A 897 -11.68 3.72 -21.75
C GLN A 897 -13.16 3.49 -22.05
N TYR A 898 -13.62 2.26 -21.89
CA TYR A 898 -15.05 1.96 -21.82
C TYR A 898 -15.56 2.25 -20.41
N LYS A 899 -16.76 2.84 -20.29
CA LYS A 899 -17.47 3.01 -19.02
C LYS A 899 -18.96 2.75 -19.18
N TYR A 900 -19.52 1.95 -18.27
CA TYR A 900 -20.96 1.74 -18.11
C TYR A 900 -21.31 1.67 -16.62
N GLY A 901 -22.28 2.49 -16.18
CA GLY A 901 -22.55 2.66 -14.75
C GLY A 901 -21.28 3.08 -14.00
N GLU A 902 -20.87 2.26 -13.04
CA GLU A 902 -19.62 2.40 -12.27
C GLU A 902 -18.46 1.60 -12.87
N GLN A 903 -18.76 0.50 -13.57
CA GLN A 903 -17.78 -0.33 -14.26
C GLN A 903 -17.04 0.48 -15.32
N HIS A 904 -15.72 0.31 -15.37
CA HIS A 904 -14.89 0.88 -16.42
C HIS A 904 -13.71 -0.02 -16.74
N SER A 905 -13.29 0.01 -18.01
CA SER A 905 -12.23 -0.83 -18.56
C SER A 905 -11.28 0.05 -19.34
N VAL A 906 -9.97 -0.11 -19.14
CA VAL A 906 -8.96 0.84 -19.61
C VAL A 906 -7.78 0.12 -20.26
N LYS A 907 -7.42 0.55 -21.46
CA LYS A 907 -6.19 0.12 -22.14
C LYS A 907 -5.47 1.33 -22.72
N LYS A 908 -4.18 1.47 -22.38
CA LYS A 908 -3.32 2.55 -22.85
C LYS A 908 -2.12 1.98 -23.60
N GLU A 909 -1.89 2.49 -24.80
CA GLU A 909 -0.69 2.25 -25.59
C GLU A 909 0.12 3.55 -25.75
N TYR A 910 1.44 3.45 -25.59
CA TYR A 910 2.34 4.59 -25.78
C TYR A 910 2.83 4.64 -27.22
N LEU A 911 2.71 5.81 -27.83
CA LEU A 911 3.27 6.05 -29.15
C LEU A 911 4.75 6.40 -28.97
N ASN A 912 5.62 5.40 -29.20
CA ASN A 912 7.08 5.58 -29.24
C ASN A 912 7.46 6.49 -30.41
N ILE A 913 7.32 7.79 -30.20
CA ILE A 913 7.67 8.88 -31.09
C ILE A 913 8.83 9.62 -30.41
N GLY A 914 10.05 9.24 -30.76
CA GLY A 914 11.27 9.94 -30.37
C GLY A 914 11.52 11.20 -31.23
N MET A 915 12.50 12.00 -30.80
CA MET A 915 13.11 13.02 -31.65
C MET A 915 14.14 12.34 -32.59
N PRO A 916 14.13 12.59 -33.91
CA PRO A 916 15.16 12.09 -34.81
C PRO A 916 16.57 12.56 -34.42
N ASN A 917 17.56 11.69 -34.66
CA ASN A 917 18.96 12.05 -34.46
C ASN A 917 19.41 13.00 -35.59
N HIS A 918 20.26 13.96 -35.24
CA HIS A 918 20.83 14.92 -36.16
C HIS A 918 22.34 15.09 -35.90
N CYS A 919 23.12 15.21 -36.96
CA CYS A 919 24.52 15.62 -36.88
C CYS A 919 24.61 17.14 -37.15
N PRO A 920 25.38 17.92 -36.35
CA PRO A 920 25.53 19.36 -36.57
C PRO A 920 26.08 19.66 -37.97
N VAL A 921 25.62 20.79 -38.51
CA VAL A 921 25.65 21.04 -39.96
C VAL A 921 27.07 21.44 -40.42
N VAL A 922 27.62 20.71 -41.40
CA VAL A 922 29.00 20.83 -41.88
C VAL A 922 29.12 21.86 -43.01
N VAL A 923 30.09 22.78 -42.90
CA VAL A 923 30.37 23.79 -43.94
C VAL A 923 31.20 23.21 -45.09
N LYS A 924 31.04 23.77 -46.30
CA LYS A 924 31.93 23.69 -47.48
C LYS A 924 31.95 25.04 -48.22
N PRO A 925 33.03 25.47 -48.92
CA PRO A 925 34.08 24.64 -49.50
C PRO A 925 35.53 24.99 -49.11
N GLY A 926 36.46 24.07 -49.40
CA GLY A 926 37.90 24.27 -49.18
C GLY A 926 38.29 24.09 -47.73
N ASP A 927 37.68 23.12 -47.06
CA ASP A 927 37.61 23.09 -45.61
C ASP A 927 38.97 22.92 -44.92
N PHE A 928 39.05 23.48 -43.71
CA PHE A 928 40.12 23.44 -42.71
C PHE A 928 41.55 23.03 -43.14
N PRO A 929 42.55 23.95 -43.14
CA PRO A 929 42.48 25.41 -42.90
C PRO A 929 42.25 26.21 -44.20
N SER A 930 41.77 25.58 -45.28
CA SER A 930 41.93 26.12 -46.63
C SER A 930 41.02 27.30 -46.99
N GLY A 931 39.94 27.56 -46.24
CA GLY A 931 39.24 28.87 -46.14
C GLY A 931 38.51 29.39 -47.38
N PHE A 932 37.48 30.19 -47.13
CA PHE A 932 36.65 30.85 -48.15
C PHE A 932 37.37 32.02 -48.82
N MET A 933 37.01 32.32 -50.08
CA MET A 933 37.29 33.63 -50.68
C MET A 933 36.07 34.56 -50.54
N PRO A 934 36.29 35.90 -50.49
CA PRO A 934 35.22 36.89 -50.61
C PRO A 934 34.34 36.64 -51.84
N GLY A 935 33.02 36.50 -51.66
CA GLY A 935 32.06 36.21 -52.73
C GLY A 935 31.84 34.74 -53.08
N ASP A 936 32.48 33.79 -52.39
CA ASP A 936 32.16 32.36 -52.50
C ASP A 936 30.78 32.04 -51.85
N THR A 937 30.19 30.89 -52.20
CA THR A 937 28.95 30.38 -51.57
C THR A 937 29.29 29.35 -50.49
N ALA A 938 28.83 29.59 -49.26
CA ALA A 938 28.85 28.61 -48.18
C ALA A 938 27.71 27.61 -48.34
N TYR A 939 28.04 26.32 -48.20
CA TYR A 939 27.09 25.23 -48.19
C TYR A 939 27.12 24.55 -46.83
N PHE A 940 25.94 24.37 -46.24
CA PHE A 940 25.71 23.84 -44.92
C PHE A 940 24.98 22.48 -45.04
N PHE A 941 25.73 21.40 -44.90
CA PHE A 941 25.27 20.02 -45.09
C PHE A 941 25.09 19.27 -43.77
N GLY A 942 23.88 18.80 -43.49
CA GLY A 942 23.58 17.98 -42.31
C GLY A 942 23.18 16.55 -42.68
N TYR A 943 23.23 15.67 -41.68
CA TYR A 943 22.72 14.31 -41.74
C TYR A 943 21.68 14.11 -40.64
N ILE A 944 20.51 13.60 -41.02
CA ILE A 944 19.38 13.37 -40.11
C ILE A 944 18.90 11.93 -40.30
N TRP A 945 18.74 11.19 -39.21
CA TRP A 945 18.32 9.79 -39.27
C TRP A 945 17.31 9.46 -38.17
N SER A 946 16.32 8.65 -38.54
CA SER A 946 15.45 7.97 -37.60
C SER A 946 16.15 6.74 -37.05
N GLU A 947 16.01 6.48 -35.76
CA GLU A 947 16.10 5.10 -35.25
C GLU A 947 14.76 4.38 -35.52
N ASN A 948 14.64 3.11 -35.13
CA ASN A 948 13.39 2.35 -35.21
C ASN A 948 12.28 2.86 -34.25
N ASN A 949 12.48 4.01 -33.62
CA ASN A 949 11.69 4.61 -32.53
C ASN A 949 10.95 5.89 -32.96
N VAL A 950 10.65 6.05 -34.24
CA VAL A 950 9.73 7.08 -34.75
C VAL A 950 8.54 6.35 -35.38
N LYS A 951 7.34 6.55 -34.82
CA LYS A 951 6.09 5.95 -35.31
C LYS A 951 5.26 6.87 -36.21
N ILE A 952 5.82 7.92 -36.79
CA ILE A 952 5.06 8.93 -37.55
C ILE A 952 5.72 9.31 -38.89
N LYS A 953 4.95 9.22 -39.98
CA LYS A 953 5.30 9.58 -41.36
C LYS A 953 4.92 11.01 -41.67
N ASN A 954 5.55 11.59 -42.69
CA ASN A 954 5.28 12.94 -43.20
C ASN A 954 5.36 14.06 -42.13
N ALA A 955 6.05 13.80 -41.02
CA ALA A 955 6.20 14.77 -39.93
C ALA A 955 7.26 15.81 -40.33
N PRO A 956 6.89 17.09 -40.47
CA PRO A 956 7.83 18.13 -40.88
C PRO A 956 8.85 18.37 -39.77
N MET A 957 10.13 18.20 -40.10
CA MET A 957 11.23 18.61 -39.24
C MET A 957 11.87 19.87 -39.80
N VAL A 958 11.76 20.96 -39.03
CA VAL A 958 12.35 22.25 -39.40
C VAL A 958 13.78 22.29 -38.88
N ILE A 959 14.71 22.70 -39.74
CA ILE A 959 16.12 22.91 -39.37
C ILE A 959 16.54 24.33 -39.75
N TRP A 960 17.53 24.87 -39.06
CA TRP A 960 18.04 26.21 -39.36
C TRP A 960 19.52 26.40 -39.10
N VAL A 961 20.09 27.39 -39.77
CA VAL A 961 21.45 27.92 -39.58
C VAL A 961 21.35 29.43 -39.42
N TRP A 962 21.99 30.00 -38.39
CA TRP A 962 21.98 31.45 -38.15
C TRP A 962 23.32 32.01 -37.65
N GLY A 963 23.50 33.32 -37.85
CA GLY A 963 24.75 34.03 -37.54
C GLY A 963 25.84 33.94 -38.61
N CYS A 964 25.50 33.54 -39.85
CA CYS A 964 26.42 33.46 -40.98
C CYS A 964 26.04 34.43 -42.12
N PRO A 965 26.81 35.51 -42.36
CA PRO A 965 27.86 36.05 -41.47
C PRO A 965 27.27 36.68 -40.20
N MET A 966 28.12 37.24 -39.32
CA MET A 966 27.68 37.87 -38.07
C MET A 966 26.62 38.96 -38.32
N GLY A 967 25.37 38.69 -37.91
CA GLY A 967 24.22 39.57 -38.11
C GLY A 967 23.36 39.27 -39.34
N GLY A 968 23.67 38.22 -40.11
CA GLY A 968 22.86 37.75 -41.24
C GLY A 968 21.62 36.94 -40.82
N ASP A 969 20.63 36.89 -41.72
CA ASP A 969 19.33 36.21 -41.51
C ASP A 969 19.44 34.72 -41.20
N THR A 970 18.49 34.20 -40.44
CA THR A 970 18.34 32.76 -40.20
C THR A 970 17.84 32.05 -41.45
N LEU A 971 18.62 31.10 -41.95
CA LEU A 971 18.24 30.21 -43.04
C LEU A 971 17.44 29.05 -42.46
N TYR A 972 16.25 28.78 -43.02
CA TYR A 972 15.40 27.64 -42.65
C TYR A 972 15.27 26.65 -43.80
N ASP A 973 15.22 25.36 -43.48
CA ASP A 973 14.78 24.29 -44.38
C ASP A 973 13.76 23.39 -43.65
N THR A 974 12.97 22.62 -44.38
CA THR A 974 11.98 21.69 -43.80
C THR A 974 11.98 20.38 -44.56
N ILE A 975 12.34 19.30 -43.85
CA ILE A 975 12.43 17.95 -44.40
C ILE A 975 11.39 17.04 -43.72
N PHE A 976 11.23 15.80 -44.21
CA PHE A 976 10.14 14.91 -43.79
C PHE A 976 10.71 13.54 -43.37
N VAL A 977 11.04 13.41 -42.09
CA VAL A 977 11.65 12.19 -41.55
C VAL A 977 10.59 11.11 -41.34
N ASN A 978 10.69 10.01 -42.09
CA ASN A 978 9.77 8.86 -41.99
C ASN A 978 10.35 7.68 -41.17
N PRO A 979 9.49 6.81 -40.61
CA PRO A 979 9.91 5.58 -39.94
C PRO A 979 10.69 4.65 -40.87
N GLY A 980 11.92 4.29 -40.47
CA GLY A 980 12.76 3.32 -41.18
C GLY A 980 13.48 3.85 -42.43
N GLU A 981 13.34 5.12 -42.78
CA GLU A 981 14.11 5.75 -43.87
C GLU A 981 15.50 6.22 -43.40
N TRP A 982 16.52 5.98 -44.22
CA TRP A 982 17.92 6.17 -43.86
C TRP A 982 18.50 7.50 -44.35
N VAL A 983 19.03 8.29 -43.41
CA VAL A 983 19.95 9.43 -43.64
C VAL A 983 19.47 10.41 -44.74
N GLU A 984 18.48 11.24 -44.40
CA GLU A 984 18.17 12.42 -45.20
C GLU A 984 19.35 13.42 -45.14
N LYS A 985 19.60 14.11 -46.27
CA LYS A 985 20.66 15.11 -46.42
C LYS A 985 20.04 16.47 -46.67
N CYS A 986 20.16 17.37 -45.70
CA CYS A 986 19.83 18.77 -45.89
C CYS A 986 21.02 19.56 -46.48
N SER A 987 20.72 20.68 -47.14
CA SER A 987 21.72 21.49 -47.86
C SER A 987 21.32 22.97 -47.90
N LEU A 988 21.46 23.68 -46.78
CA LEU A 988 21.33 25.13 -46.73
C LEU A 988 22.51 25.83 -47.41
N LYS A 989 22.32 27.05 -47.94
CA LYS A 989 23.40 27.81 -48.59
C LYS A 989 23.22 29.33 -48.49
N THR A 990 24.33 30.07 -48.42
CA THR A 990 24.35 31.54 -48.46
C THR A 990 25.67 32.05 -49.06
N TYR A 991 25.76 33.34 -49.37
CA TYR A 991 26.97 33.98 -49.91
C TYR A 991 27.84 34.56 -48.79
N ILE A 992 29.16 34.44 -48.94
CA ILE A 992 30.14 35.12 -48.08
C ILE A 992 30.26 36.57 -48.55
N ASP A 993 29.81 37.52 -47.72
CA ASP A 993 29.95 38.94 -48.03
C ASP A 993 31.42 39.34 -48.19
N THR A 994 31.67 40.13 -49.23
CA THR A 994 32.95 40.70 -49.61
C THR A 994 33.47 41.78 -48.64
N SER A 995 32.64 42.27 -47.71
CA SER A 995 33.01 43.33 -46.76
C SER A 995 33.86 42.87 -45.56
N HIS A 996 33.91 41.56 -45.27
CA HIS A 996 34.51 41.04 -44.04
C HIS A 996 36.03 41.15 -43.95
N LEU A 997 36.52 41.22 -42.71
CA LEU A 997 37.94 41.18 -42.36
C LEU A 997 38.53 39.81 -42.75
N PHE A 998 39.68 39.84 -43.43
CA PHE A 998 40.36 38.62 -43.86
C PHE A 998 41.21 38.03 -42.74
N GLY A 999 41.05 36.74 -42.43
CA GLY A 999 41.88 36.00 -41.48
C GLY A 999 41.23 35.66 -40.13
N GLU A 1000 39.98 36.07 -39.87
CA GLU A 1000 39.28 35.79 -38.61
C GLU A 1000 38.31 34.59 -38.70
N TRP A 1001 38.02 33.97 -37.55
CA TRP A 1001 37.06 32.86 -37.44
C TRP A 1001 35.63 33.35 -37.23
N ILE A 1002 34.73 32.99 -38.13
CA ILE A 1002 33.29 33.25 -38.06
C ILE A 1002 32.59 31.99 -37.54
N ASN A 1003 31.97 32.10 -36.36
CA ASN A 1003 31.19 31.03 -35.73
C ASN A 1003 29.70 31.20 -36.04
N TYR A 1004 28.94 30.11 -36.07
CA TYR A 1004 27.50 30.09 -36.38
C TYR A 1004 26.76 29.08 -35.50
N TYR A 1005 25.43 29.15 -35.54
CA TYR A 1005 24.52 28.27 -34.79
C TYR A 1005 23.69 27.42 -35.74
N THR A 1006 23.34 26.22 -35.28
CA THR A 1006 22.50 25.25 -36.00
C THR A 1006 21.38 24.78 -35.09
N GLY A 1007 20.15 24.68 -35.59
CA GLY A 1007 19.01 24.21 -34.80
C GLY A 1007 18.09 23.26 -35.54
N VAL A 1008 17.29 22.51 -34.77
CA VAL A 1008 16.32 21.53 -35.24
C VAL A 1008 15.05 21.56 -34.38
N ARG A 1009 13.88 21.41 -34.99
CA ARG A 1009 12.57 21.37 -34.33
C ARG A 1009 11.70 20.26 -34.93
N TYR A 1010 11.14 19.43 -34.06
CA TYR A 1010 10.29 18.29 -34.39
C TYR A 1010 9.16 18.18 -33.35
N LEU A 1011 7.91 18.15 -33.80
CA LEU A 1011 6.73 17.88 -32.95
C LEU A 1011 6.67 18.72 -31.65
N GLY A 1012 6.92 20.03 -31.79
CA GLY A 1012 6.95 21.01 -30.70
C GLY A 1012 8.26 21.06 -29.89
N TYR A 1013 9.10 20.03 -29.96
CA TYR A 1013 10.41 20.01 -29.31
C TYR A 1013 11.48 20.68 -30.19
N SER A 1014 12.45 21.38 -29.61
CA SER A 1014 13.57 21.98 -30.36
C SER A 1014 14.90 21.92 -29.62
N TYR A 1015 15.97 21.78 -30.38
CA TYR A 1015 17.36 21.74 -29.93
C TYR A 1015 18.21 22.70 -30.76
N GLU A 1016 19.17 23.38 -30.14
CA GLU A 1016 20.15 24.23 -30.81
C GLU A 1016 21.58 23.90 -30.35
N GLY A 1017 22.52 23.99 -31.29
CA GLY A 1017 23.94 23.79 -31.07
C GLY A 1017 24.77 24.90 -31.73
N ARG A 1018 25.94 25.19 -31.15
CA ARG A 1018 26.88 26.20 -31.63
C ARG A 1018 28.09 25.50 -32.24
N VAL A 1019 28.53 25.92 -33.43
CA VAL A 1019 29.71 25.35 -34.08
C VAL A 1019 30.92 26.28 -33.88
N GLU A 1020 31.94 25.78 -33.20
CA GLU A 1020 33.22 26.44 -33.00
C GLU A 1020 34.40 25.46 -33.20
N PRO A 1021 35.49 25.89 -33.85
CA PRO A 1021 35.56 27.04 -34.75
C PRO A 1021 34.72 26.82 -36.03
N GLY A 1022 34.06 27.86 -36.53
CA GLY A 1022 33.24 27.80 -37.75
C GLY A 1022 34.07 27.82 -39.05
N TYR A 1023 34.21 28.97 -39.71
CA TYR A 1023 35.01 29.10 -40.95
C TYR A 1023 35.81 30.41 -41.01
N ILE A 1024 36.73 30.52 -41.98
CA ILE A 1024 37.69 31.63 -42.14
C ILE A 1024 37.70 32.16 -43.58
N VAL A 1025 37.88 33.47 -43.77
CA VAL A 1025 37.93 34.15 -45.09
C VAL A 1025 39.35 34.62 -45.42
N LYS A 1026 39.81 34.43 -46.67
CA LYS A 1026 41.18 34.68 -47.14
C LYS A 1026 41.39 36.06 -47.78
N ALA A 1027 42.64 36.55 -47.68
CA ALA A 1027 43.10 37.83 -48.24
C ALA A 1027 43.68 37.71 -49.68
N PRO A 1028 43.61 38.78 -50.50
CA PRO A 1028 44.25 38.84 -51.83
C PRO A 1028 45.78 38.76 -51.80
N ARG A 1029 46.41 38.48 -52.96
CA ARG A 1029 47.87 38.36 -53.09
C ARG A 1029 48.39 38.92 -54.42
N ALA A 1030 49.46 39.69 -54.41
CA ALA A 1030 50.18 40.15 -55.60
C ALA A 1030 51.58 39.52 -55.66
N ILE A 1031 51.77 38.57 -56.58
CA ILE A 1031 52.99 37.78 -56.70
C ILE A 1031 53.90 38.38 -57.77
N PHE A 1032 55.08 38.85 -57.37
CA PHE A 1032 56.13 39.31 -58.27
C PHE A 1032 56.90 38.14 -58.90
N THR A 1033 57.28 38.30 -60.17
CA THR A 1033 58.11 37.35 -60.93
C THR A 1033 59.15 38.10 -61.77
N TRP A 1034 60.37 37.57 -61.84
CA TRP A 1034 61.50 38.11 -62.63
C TRP A 1034 62.12 37.03 -63.53
N PRO A 1035 62.55 37.34 -64.77
CA PRO A 1035 63.26 36.39 -65.64
C PRO A 1035 64.68 36.10 -65.11
N HIS A 1036 65.04 34.82 -65.03
CA HIS A 1036 66.31 34.34 -64.46
C HIS A 1036 67.14 33.61 -65.53
N ASN A 1037 68.45 33.88 -65.57
CA ASN A 1037 69.46 33.24 -66.45
C ASN A 1037 69.38 33.50 -67.96
N ASP A 1038 68.53 34.42 -68.45
CA ASP A 1038 68.53 34.78 -69.87
C ASP A 1038 69.75 35.62 -70.29
N THR A 1039 70.14 35.50 -71.57
CA THR A 1039 71.24 36.29 -72.14
C THR A 1039 70.74 37.67 -72.56
N LEU A 1040 70.89 38.63 -71.67
CA LEU A 1040 70.26 39.96 -71.75
C LEU A 1040 70.82 40.84 -72.88
N ASP A 1041 69.92 41.34 -73.71
CA ASP A 1041 70.19 42.39 -74.71
C ASP A 1041 70.00 43.79 -74.10
N ILE A 1042 70.69 44.79 -74.67
CA ILE A 1042 70.88 46.12 -74.07
C ILE A 1042 69.71 47.10 -74.32
N ASN A 1043 68.54 46.62 -74.74
CA ASN A 1043 67.50 47.43 -75.38
C ASN A 1043 66.16 47.58 -74.61
N GLY A 1044 66.06 47.16 -73.34
CA GLY A 1044 64.91 47.48 -72.46
C GLY A 1044 64.51 46.35 -71.50
N TRP A 1045 63.91 46.70 -70.34
CA TRP A 1045 63.60 45.76 -69.24
C TRP A 1045 62.18 45.97 -68.68
N SER A 1046 61.61 44.95 -68.01
CA SER A 1046 60.34 45.08 -67.27
C SER A 1046 60.14 44.04 -66.14
N MET A 1047 59.37 44.43 -65.13
CA MET A 1047 58.86 43.62 -64.01
C MET A 1047 57.46 43.07 -64.30
N LYS A 1048 57.09 41.94 -63.68
CA LYS A 1048 55.70 41.43 -63.71
C LYS A 1048 55.18 41.10 -62.31
N PHE A 1049 53.96 41.56 -62.02
CA PHE A 1049 53.17 41.20 -60.84
C PHE A 1049 51.90 40.48 -61.26
N THR A 1050 51.52 39.39 -60.58
CA THR A 1050 50.35 38.56 -60.91
C THR A 1050 49.51 38.31 -59.67
N ASN A 1051 48.19 38.57 -59.74
CA ASN A 1051 47.24 38.35 -58.65
C ASN A 1051 46.30 37.18 -59.00
N PRO A 1052 46.46 35.99 -58.40
CA PRO A 1052 45.66 34.82 -58.71
C PRO A 1052 44.34 34.76 -57.90
N ILE A 1053 43.84 35.87 -57.34
CA ILE A 1053 42.67 35.91 -56.46
C ILE A 1053 41.63 36.91 -56.97
N LYS A 1054 40.34 36.61 -56.73
CA LYS A 1054 39.15 37.35 -57.19
C LYS A 1054 38.95 38.76 -56.62
N THR A 1055 39.93 39.36 -55.95
CA THR A 1055 39.86 40.75 -55.47
C THR A 1055 41.21 41.46 -55.58
N THR A 1056 41.17 42.77 -55.82
CA THR A 1056 42.34 43.58 -56.23
C THR A 1056 43.41 43.64 -55.14
N ALA A 1057 44.66 43.37 -55.53
CA ALA A 1057 45.84 43.59 -54.70
C ALA A 1057 46.58 44.87 -55.13
N ILE A 1058 47.29 45.51 -54.21
CA ILE A 1058 48.05 46.76 -54.45
C ILE A 1058 49.41 46.65 -53.78
N VAL A 1059 50.48 46.98 -54.52
CA VAL A 1059 51.87 46.94 -54.05
C VAL A 1059 52.57 48.26 -54.34
N HIS A 1060 53.05 48.92 -53.30
CA HIS A 1060 53.91 50.09 -53.39
C HIS A 1060 55.35 49.64 -53.68
N LEU A 1061 56.01 50.26 -54.67
CA LEU A 1061 57.39 49.99 -55.05
C LEU A 1061 58.26 51.22 -54.83
N ASN A 1062 59.23 51.14 -53.91
CA ASN A 1062 60.07 52.27 -53.51
C ASN A 1062 61.28 52.41 -54.45
N SER A 1063 62.11 51.37 -54.52
CA SER A 1063 63.38 51.38 -55.26
C SER A 1063 63.89 49.97 -55.61
N ILE A 1064 64.89 49.94 -56.50
CA ILE A 1064 65.55 48.74 -57.02
C ILE A 1064 67.06 48.94 -57.02
N SER A 1065 67.81 47.98 -56.44
CA SER A 1065 69.28 48.01 -56.35
C SER A 1065 69.94 46.87 -57.13
N PHE A 1066 71.04 47.21 -57.82
CA PHE A 1066 71.93 46.26 -58.49
C PHE A 1066 73.33 46.32 -57.86
N VAL A 1067 73.85 45.17 -57.44
CA VAL A 1067 75.11 45.11 -56.67
C VAL A 1067 76.07 44.05 -57.22
N LYS A 1068 77.25 44.48 -57.63
CA LYS A 1068 78.41 43.62 -57.97
C LYS A 1068 79.64 44.16 -57.24
N ASP A 1069 80.55 44.82 -57.96
CA ASP A 1069 81.72 45.52 -57.40
C ASP A 1069 81.41 47.00 -57.07
N ARG A 1070 80.27 47.48 -57.57
CA ARG A 1070 79.66 48.79 -57.29
C ARG A 1070 78.16 48.60 -57.08
N PHE A 1071 77.54 49.62 -56.50
CA PHE A 1071 76.13 49.70 -56.16
C PHE A 1071 75.43 50.71 -57.09
N PHE A 1072 74.30 50.33 -57.67
CA PHE A 1072 73.47 51.19 -58.54
C PHE A 1072 72.02 51.10 -58.07
N ASP A 1073 71.38 52.25 -57.85
CA ASP A 1073 69.98 52.35 -57.42
C ASP A 1073 69.10 53.04 -58.47
N ILE A 1074 67.88 52.56 -58.60
CA ILE A 1074 66.78 53.16 -59.35
C ILE A 1074 65.63 53.39 -58.37
N SER A 1075 65.16 54.63 -58.21
CA SER A 1075 63.95 54.93 -57.43
C SER A 1075 62.73 54.87 -58.36
N LEU A 1076 61.67 54.19 -57.95
CA LEU A 1076 60.40 54.11 -58.70
C LEU A 1076 59.31 54.91 -57.99
N ASN A 1077 59.05 54.56 -56.72
CA ASN A 1077 58.16 55.23 -55.79
C ASN A 1077 56.69 55.34 -56.26
N GLU A 1078 56.16 54.24 -56.80
CA GLU A 1078 54.84 54.13 -57.45
C GLU A 1078 53.99 52.92 -56.97
N ASP A 1079 52.67 53.00 -57.14
CA ASP A 1079 51.71 51.97 -56.74
C ASP A 1079 51.29 51.05 -57.90
N VAL A 1080 51.72 49.79 -57.84
CA VAL A 1080 51.29 48.76 -58.78
C VAL A 1080 49.98 48.14 -58.30
N THR A 1081 48.87 48.63 -58.86
CA THR A 1081 47.58 47.94 -58.77
C THR A 1081 47.61 46.67 -59.61
N VAL A 1082 47.23 45.53 -59.03
CA VAL A 1082 47.14 44.22 -59.70
C VAL A 1082 45.69 43.73 -59.64
N PRO A 1083 44.91 43.90 -60.72
CA PRO A 1083 43.50 43.49 -60.78
C PRO A 1083 43.29 41.99 -60.49
N PRO A 1084 42.05 41.58 -60.17
CA PRO A 1084 41.71 40.18 -59.92
C PRO A 1084 42.11 39.26 -61.08
N GLU A 1085 42.62 38.07 -60.75
CA GLU A 1085 42.96 36.99 -61.71
C GLU A 1085 43.84 37.45 -62.90
N SER A 1086 44.64 38.50 -62.70
CA SER A 1086 45.32 39.26 -63.76
C SER A 1086 46.79 39.57 -63.41
N SER A 1087 47.51 40.23 -64.32
CA SER A 1087 48.89 40.62 -64.12
C SER A 1087 49.24 42.00 -64.71
N THR A 1088 49.97 42.80 -63.93
CA THR A 1088 50.47 44.13 -64.30
C THR A 1088 51.97 44.04 -64.63
N VAL A 1089 52.42 44.75 -65.65
CA VAL A 1089 53.83 44.79 -66.11
C VAL A 1089 54.33 46.23 -66.07
N VAL A 1090 55.54 46.43 -65.55
CA VAL A 1090 56.14 47.75 -65.29
C VAL A 1090 57.53 47.83 -65.94
N PRO A 1091 57.82 48.77 -66.86
CA PRO A 1091 59.13 48.88 -67.51
C PRO A 1091 60.20 49.50 -66.59
N ILE A 1092 61.48 49.23 -66.87
CA ILE A 1092 62.63 49.81 -66.17
C ILE A 1092 63.70 50.26 -67.18
N ASP A 1093 64.20 51.49 -67.05
CA ASP A 1093 65.43 51.97 -67.71
C ASP A 1093 66.66 51.61 -66.88
N MET A 1094 67.67 50.99 -67.51
CA MET A 1094 68.80 50.38 -66.79
C MET A 1094 70.13 51.14 -66.97
N PRO A 1095 70.97 51.23 -65.92
CA PRO A 1095 72.28 51.86 -65.99
C PRO A 1095 73.29 51.03 -66.81
N TRP A 1096 74.34 51.69 -67.30
CA TRP A 1096 75.43 51.01 -68.03
C TRP A 1096 76.19 50.02 -67.14
N MET A 1097 76.09 48.74 -67.47
CA MET A 1097 76.61 47.61 -66.68
C MET A 1097 77.66 46.81 -67.47
N VAL A 1098 78.46 45.99 -66.79
CA VAL A 1098 79.53 45.16 -67.39
C VAL A 1098 79.34 43.69 -67.04
N GLN A 1099 79.70 42.78 -67.93
CA GLN A 1099 79.45 41.34 -67.77
C GLN A 1099 79.88 40.80 -66.39
N GLY A 1100 79.04 39.93 -65.83
CA GLY A 1100 79.26 39.26 -64.55
C GLY A 1100 77.99 39.19 -63.70
N ASN A 1101 78.14 38.74 -62.46
CA ASN A 1101 77.01 38.35 -61.63
C ASN A 1101 76.62 39.51 -60.72
N TYR A 1102 75.35 39.92 -60.75
CA TYR A 1102 74.81 40.99 -59.91
C TYR A 1102 73.78 40.41 -58.92
N ARG A 1103 73.79 40.90 -57.68
CA ARG A 1103 72.64 40.74 -56.77
C ARG A 1103 71.59 41.79 -57.11
N PHE A 1104 70.32 41.40 -56.94
CA PHE A 1104 69.16 42.20 -57.28
C PHE A 1104 68.24 42.32 -56.07
N TYR A 1105 67.92 43.56 -55.71
CA TYR A 1105 67.05 43.88 -54.58
C TYR A 1105 65.93 44.80 -55.06
N ILE A 1106 64.70 44.50 -54.66
CA ILE A 1106 63.54 45.39 -54.81
C ILE A 1106 63.06 45.71 -53.40
N TYR A 1107 62.70 46.96 -53.17
CA TYR A 1107 62.15 47.44 -51.91
C TYR A 1107 60.73 47.95 -52.12
N GLY A 1108 59.79 47.46 -51.32
CA GLY A 1108 58.38 47.81 -51.38
C GLY A 1108 57.54 46.99 -50.42
N ASN A 1109 56.23 47.27 -50.38
CA ASN A 1109 55.26 46.58 -49.53
C ASN A 1109 53.91 46.45 -50.22
N ALA A 1110 53.13 45.43 -49.87
CA ALA A 1110 51.72 45.40 -50.23
C ALA A 1110 50.96 46.41 -49.37
N GLU A 1111 50.15 47.26 -50.00
CA GLU A 1111 49.14 48.07 -49.29
C GLU A 1111 47.83 47.31 -49.14
N ARG A 1112 47.51 46.43 -50.10
CA ARG A 1112 46.30 45.60 -50.08
C ARG A 1112 46.63 44.17 -50.51
N GLY A 1113 46.47 43.23 -49.59
CA GLY A 1113 46.84 41.82 -49.76
C GLY A 1113 48.29 41.53 -49.37
N ASN A 1114 48.81 40.36 -49.78
CA ASN A 1114 50.18 39.92 -49.49
C ASN A 1114 51.08 39.89 -50.74
N THR A 1115 52.37 40.19 -50.61
CA THR A 1115 53.37 40.14 -51.70
C THR A 1115 54.69 39.47 -51.27
N ASN A 1116 55.65 39.31 -52.20
CA ASN A 1116 56.86 38.50 -52.06
C ASN A 1116 58.17 39.19 -52.56
N ILE A 1117 58.19 40.51 -52.67
CA ILE A 1117 59.26 41.26 -53.37
C ILE A 1117 60.64 41.31 -52.70
N ASN A 1118 60.82 40.79 -51.49
CA ASN A 1118 62.06 40.95 -50.72
C ASN A 1118 63.15 39.94 -51.10
N THR A 1119 64.01 40.36 -52.05
CA THR A 1119 65.34 39.82 -52.38
C THR A 1119 65.39 38.52 -53.21
N TYR A 1120 66.26 38.48 -54.24
CA TYR A 1120 66.52 37.29 -55.07
C TYR A 1120 68.04 37.06 -55.25
N PRO A 1121 68.51 35.79 -55.28
CA PRO A 1121 69.93 35.47 -55.37
C PRO A 1121 70.51 35.60 -56.79
N TYR A 1122 71.65 36.28 -56.90
CA TYR A 1122 72.61 36.30 -58.03
C TYR A 1122 72.08 36.02 -59.45
N THR A 1123 71.79 37.07 -60.21
CA THR A 1123 71.54 37.00 -61.65
C THR A 1123 72.83 37.23 -62.43
N ASN A 1124 73.20 36.31 -63.32
CA ASN A 1124 74.35 36.47 -64.20
C ASN A 1124 73.98 37.33 -65.42
N VAL A 1125 74.66 38.45 -65.63
CA VAL A 1125 74.48 39.33 -66.80
C VAL A 1125 75.61 39.09 -67.79
N TYR A 1126 75.30 38.54 -68.96
CA TYR A 1126 76.28 38.24 -70.03
C TYR A 1126 76.16 39.25 -71.18
N ILE A 1127 77.30 39.75 -71.68
CA ILE A 1127 77.38 40.71 -72.79
C ILE A 1127 78.12 40.02 -73.95
N LYS A 1128 77.41 39.75 -75.05
CA LYS A 1128 77.79 38.69 -76.00
C LYS A 1128 78.79 39.14 -77.08
N GLY A 1129 79.86 38.36 -77.30
CA GLY A 1129 80.74 38.51 -78.48
C GLY A 1129 81.88 37.49 -78.61
N ILE A 1130 81.93 36.78 -79.77
CA ILE A 1130 83.05 35.99 -80.36
C ILE A 1130 83.24 34.53 -79.79
N ASN A 1131 83.73 33.58 -80.63
CA ASN A 1131 83.51 32.10 -80.57
C ASN A 1131 84.78 31.20 -80.31
N SER A 1132 84.59 29.89 -79.94
CA SER A 1132 85.64 28.84 -79.76
C SER A 1132 85.13 27.35 -79.75
N SER A 1133 85.96 26.31 -80.02
CA SER A 1133 85.66 24.84 -80.02
C SER A 1133 86.88 23.86 -80.22
N ILE A 1134 86.86 22.59 -79.71
CA ILE A 1134 87.94 21.52 -79.75
C ILE A 1134 87.38 20.04 -79.74
N LEU A 1135 88.13 18.98 -80.19
CA LEU A 1135 87.80 17.52 -80.21
C LEU A 1135 88.95 16.56 -79.68
N VAL A 1136 88.85 15.20 -79.75
CA VAL A 1136 89.70 14.22 -78.97
C VAL A 1136 89.85 12.80 -79.59
N SER A 1137 90.90 12.00 -79.27
CA SER A 1137 90.88 10.51 -79.40
C SER A 1137 92.01 9.71 -78.68
N THR A 1138 91.70 8.85 -77.69
CA THR A 1138 92.58 7.81 -77.05
C THR A 1138 91.77 6.79 -76.20
N PRO A 1139 92.38 5.70 -75.65
CA PRO A 1139 91.61 4.58 -75.09
C PRO A 1139 91.80 4.17 -73.60
N GLU A 1140 92.93 4.36 -72.92
CA GLU A 1140 93.30 3.49 -71.76
C GLU A 1140 93.02 4.10 -70.35
N ASP A 1141 92.82 3.22 -69.37
CA ASP A 1141 92.40 3.51 -67.99
C ASP A 1141 93.60 3.68 -67.05
N TYR A 1142 93.79 4.88 -66.50
CA TYR A 1142 95.05 5.35 -65.90
C TYR A 1142 96.28 5.12 -66.82
N TYR A 1143 97.44 5.61 -66.39
CA TYR A 1143 98.64 5.68 -67.21
C TYR A 1143 99.85 5.43 -66.33
N HIS A 1144 100.84 4.69 -66.83
CA HIS A 1144 102.17 4.71 -66.27
C HIS A 1144 102.78 6.11 -66.31
N THR A 1145 103.81 6.33 -65.49
CA THR A 1145 104.89 7.25 -65.81
C THR A 1145 105.35 6.94 -67.25
N GLU A 1146 105.14 7.87 -68.19
CA GLU A 1146 105.41 7.83 -69.65
C GLU A 1146 104.33 7.16 -70.57
N GLU A 1147 103.04 7.56 -70.51
CA GLU A 1147 101.94 6.95 -71.35
C GLU A 1147 100.77 7.91 -71.78
N SER A 1148 100.05 7.74 -72.91
CA SER A 1148 99.57 8.85 -73.82
C SER A 1148 98.06 9.27 -73.99
N ILE A 1149 97.70 10.59 -73.85
CA ILE A 1149 96.43 11.30 -74.37
C ILE A 1149 96.53 12.85 -74.64
N ILE A 1150 96.35 13.41 -75.87
CA ILE A 1150 95.93 14.85 -76.10
C ILE A 1150 94.63 14.91 -76.96
N LEU A 1151 94.26 16.12 -77.39
CA LEU A 1151 92.96 16.60 -77.83
C LEU A 1151 93.19 17.83 -78.76
N SER A 1152 92.42 18.01 -79.85
CA SER A 1152 92.45 19.13 -80.84
C SER A 1152 91.21 19.06 -81.75
N SER A 1153 90.73 20.05 -82.53
CA SER A 1153 90.92 21.52 -82.62
C SER A 1153 90.13 22.05 -83.84
N ASP A 1154 89.30 23.12 -83.72
CA ASP A 1154 89.04 24.18 -84.75
C ASP A 1154 87.86 25.09 -84.37
N ILE A 1155 87.79 26.28 -84.97
CA ILE A 1155 86.93 27.41 -84.52
C ILE A 1155 86.51 28.27 -85.72
N THR A 1156 85.29 28.83 -85.77
CA THR A 1156 85.08 30.14 -86.44
C THR A 1156 83.84 30.93 -85.99
N ASN A 1157 83.64 32.09 -86.61
CA ASN A 1157 82.81 33.21 -86.17
C ASN A 1157 81.57 33.40 -87.06
N GLY A 1158 80.38 33.45 -86.46
CA GLY A 1158 79.12 33.81 -87.13
C GLY A 1158 78.57 32.73 -88.09
N GLU A 1159 79.27 32.48 -89.19
CA GLU A 1159 78.76 31.72 -90.35
C GLU A 1159 79.69 30.56 -90.81
N TYR A 1160 80.83 30.34 -90.14
CA TYR A 1160 81.85 29.33 -90.51
C TYR A 1160 82.41 28.58 -89.26
N SER A 1161 83.04 27.40 -89.42
CA SER A 1161 83.38 26.43 -88.34
C SER A 1161 84.53 25.44 -88.68
N TRP A 1162 84.95 24.52 -87.77
CA TRP A 1162 85.42 23.09 -87.98
C TRP A 1162 85.88 22.33 -86.68
N ASN A 1163 86.42 21.08 -86.71
CA ASN A 1163 87.11 20.38 -85.55
C ASN A 1163 87.84 18.99 -85.75
N GLY A 1164 89.04 18.76 -85.12
CA GLY A 1164 89.68 17.44 -84.76
C GLY A 1164 91.26 17.42 -84.76
N HIS A 1165 92.13 16.55 -84.17
CA HIS A 1165 92.20 15.46 -83.13
C HIS A 1165 93.72 15.20 -82.72
N GLU A 1166 94.13 14.60 -81.56
CA GLU A 1166 95.59 14.46 -81.14
C GLU A 1166 95.99 13.37 -80.06
N SER A 1167 97.26 13.28 -79.53
CA SER A 1167 97.81 12.25 -78.56
C SER A 1167 99.15 12.60 -77.79
N LEU A 1168 99.31 12.30 -76.47
CA LEU A 1168 100.30 12.92 -75.47
C LEU A 1168 101.27 11.88 -74.81
N LEU A 1169 101.63 12.09 -73.52
CA LEU A 1169 102.35 11.25 -72.56
C LEU A 1169 102.18 11.81 -71.11
N VAL A 1170 101.91 10.95 -70.12
CA VAL A 1170 101.70 11.24 -68.67
C VAL A 1170 103.02 11.11 -67.91
N TYR A 1171 103.20 11.85 -66.80
CA TYR A 1171 104.22 11.53 -65.77
C TYR A 1171 103.68 11.79 -64.35
N ILE A 1172 104.24 11.10 -63.34
CA ILE A 1172 103.79 11.10 -61.93
C ILE A 1172 104.95 11.62 -61.00
N PRO A 1173 104.80 11.88 -59.66
CA PRO A 1173 105.15 13.20 -59.10
C PRO A 1173 106.02 13.22 -57.80
N ILE A 1174 107.02 14.11 -57.69
CA ILE A 1174 107.83 14.33 -56.47
C ILE A 1174 108.23 15.82 -56.31
N ASP A 1175 108.35 16.27 -55.05
CA ASP A 1175 108.73 17.60 -54.49
C ASP A 1175 107.76 18.79 -54.74
#